data_AF-A0A540VE69-F1
#
_entry.id   AF-A0A540VE69-F1
#
_cell.length_a   1.000
_cell.length_b   1.000
_cell.length_c   1.000
_cell.angle_alpha   90.00
_cell.angle_beta   90.00
_cell.angle_gamma   90.00
#
_symmetry.space_group_name_H-M   'P 1'
#
loop_
_entity.id
_entity.type
_entity.pdbx_description
1 polymer ?
#
loop_
_entity_poly.entity_id
_entity_poly.type
_entity_poly.pdbx_seq_one_letter_code
_entity_poly.pdbx_strand_id
1 'polypeptide(L)'
;MNRLNTHVPAGWRVALIAALLWLAGATGADAAPAAVSSAQIARPPADTQGPTQPIDVVVLLDDSGSMATCWPWPREEPPFFPPCRAPSFNPPSDPEELRYSAARLLLELADPDDRLAVVRFDSGVEGVGALASLQPVGDGTNRRQLSGTLQPPNDYYRRGYTRIDLGLERTIELLQQAQEPGRNQYVLLLTDGEPSQPDGVGSQRDRILAQLQTLRDGGIFVFPVVLCNPSAGCAGEFLREQFAAYGVREAATPQDLLQVFGAIFAEMKPDRSIIAPRDGSTIRLTTRDSHGVQRITFVTPRNGLGAVQRDEQPVLPQNVLNDPNIDVNQVSTENLAPGTWRAEIAGGGGFAVVQAASYVQLLNPPPSVADSPASVRYYPAGHPPLLMARSVGPGAQEPIIYNGQVPLESFGQGNTRALLLDEEPDLVRLQLGEDTQPLQLVRTFRLEARPDLPRAQVLTPEGGAVVEGGPGGARARLQVGFTGGNVRQLAATAYVFTQDQAGNSQLVHQVEMDCTERLCTDESFRPVDGHSYRIFYVIQGQLDGLRFSDWAESQLVLEPAVVVQGLPLTADGSLDLGQMPLDGWPVEVSSSTLEEIGGLSAVLRLTDAESGEPVPGVGLNFLVDVPETGSQPARLQVQGLETLRPGQYAGEITWQTTDPAGRPMDVRIRPAATLPVTYTVPRPLARVEAQTLDFGEVLFDTSPNFRLDQTVEVPVQFADKAFPLVVTLEESTCAQVAVAAGDLIQREGRTFLPLRLTSLQPVPPGSCTGTLRLAGPDGDYDVVPAQVTWRARVANVEWSVVSGELPLGDWQDAGSRVNATLLIRFTGKLPFILQVEDLTATSSEAGGASEGQPTTLSLAQIDVPQVVVDGPPQEDGLYQVPLTLVARQAIPHDPWRGTFYSGRLTLGIVGLPERQQVSFNFRSPSLPQRYLAPYLVPVYSMPWVLCTGPLTALLLLVAVARIRGRGIDEEELEQAAMAATLQMPLAPPAAADAYPEPVAEGASGAWDDAAWEQGEWGSVWDTGQPAGARTPQVPPANGAAAEDPWRSSW
;
A
#
# COMPACT_ATOMS: atom_id res chain seq x y z
N MET A 1 -47.41 46.79 13.01
CA MET A 1 -48.73 47.20 13.54
C MET A 1 -49.82 46.42 12.80
N ASN A 2 -50.85 45.93 13.51
CA ASN A 2 -52.21 45.54 13.06
C ASN A 2 -52.35 44.57 11.83
N ARG A 3 -52.79 43.31 12.02
CA ARG A 3 -54.21 42.80 12.11
C ARG A 3 -54.93 42.80 10.73
N LEU A 4 -55.70 41.79 10.28
CA LEU A 4 -56.20 40.52 10.86
C LEU A 4 -56.77 39.57 9.75
N ASN A 5 -56.77 38.25 10.01
CA ASN A 5 -57.57 37.10 9.48
C ASN A 5 -58.65 37.33 8.39
N THR A 6 -58.88 36.42 7.41
CA THR A 6 -59.65 35.16 7.64
C THR A 6 -59.74 34.21 6.39
N HIS A 7 -59.77 32.90 6.69
CA HIS A 7 -60.38 31.73 6.00
C HIS A 7 -60.60 31.60 4.47
N VAL A 8 -60.05 30.49 3.91
CA VAL A 8 -60.59 29.68 2.80
C VAL A 8 -60.44 28.19 3.20
N PRO A 9 -61.40 27.27 2.92
CA PRO A 9 -61.49 25.98 3.62
C PRO A 9 -60.64 24.83 3.04
N ALA A 10 -60.43 23.79 3.87
CA ALA A 10 -59.47 22.71 3.66
C ALA A 10 -59.76 21.71 2.51
N GLY A 11 -60.79 21.92 1.68
CA GLY A 11 -61.15 21.03 0.57
C GLY A 11 -60.25 21.13 -0.67
N TRP A 12 -59.56 22.26 -0.88
CA TRP A 12 -58.84 22.53 -2.13
C TRP A 12 -57.38 22.05 -2.17
N ARG A 13 -56.77 21.70 -1.02
CA ARG A 13 -55.36 21.28 -0.98
C ARG A 13 -55.12 19.85 -1.48
N VAL A 14 -56.13 18.97 -1.44
CA VAL A 14 -55.99 17.58 -1.91
C VAL A 14 -56.15 17.50 -3.44
N ALA A 15 -57.07 18.28 -4.02
CA ALA A 15 -57.27 18.32 -5.47
C ALA A 15 -56.07 18.90 -6.22
N LEU A 16 -55.42 19.94 -5.68
CA LEU A 16 -54.25 20.55 -6.33
C LEU A 16 -53.02 19.61 -6.32
N ILE A 17 -52.81 18.86 -5.23
CA ILE A 17 -51.71 17.90 -5.10
C ILE A 17 -51.94 16.67 -6.00
N ALA A 18 -53.18 16.18 -6.09
CA ALA A 18 -53.52 15.09 -7.01
C ALA A 18 -53.38 15.49 -8.50
N ALA A 19 -53.78 16.72 -8.87
CA ALA A 19 -53.61 17.23 -10.23
C ALA A 19 -52.13 17.42 -10.62
N LEU A 20 -51.28 17.88 -9.70
CA LEU A 20 -49.84 17.98 -9.90
C LEU A 20 -49.12 16.62 -10.01
N LEU A 21 -49.65 15.58 -9.35
CA LEU A 21 -49.10 14.22 -9.43
C LEU A 21 -49.59 13.40 -10.64
N TRP A 22 -50.71 13.77 -11.27
CA TRP A 22 -51.22 13.08 -12.47
C TRP A 22 -50.79 13.70 -13.80
N LEU A 23 -50.23 14.93 -13.78
CA LEU A 23 -49.58 15.55 -14.95
C LEU A 23 -48.09 15.20 -15.07
N ALA A 24 -47.52 14.50 -14.11
CA ALA A 24 -46.09 14.13 -14.07
C ALA A 24 -45.76 12.77 -14.72
N GLY A 25 -46.69 12.16 -15.47
CA GLY A 25 -46.55 10.76 -15.89
C GLY A 25 -47.25 10.38 -17.20
N ALA A 26 -46.91 11.03 -18.32
CA ALA A 26 -46.95 10.44 -19.68
C ALA A 26 -46.56 11.44 -20.81
N THR A 27 -45.32 11.92 -20.85
CA THR A 27 -44.72 12.43 -22.11
C THR A 27 -43.27 11.98 -22.19
N GLY A 28 -43.04 10.81 -22.79
CA GLY A 28 -41.71 10.38 -23.18
C GLY A 28 -41.26 11.13 -24.43
N ALA A 29 -40.32 12.05 -24.26
CA ALA A 29 -39.47 12.60 -25.30
C ALA A 29 -38.12 12.88 -24.64
N ASP A 30 -37.03 12.42 -25.24
CA ASP A 30 -35.71 12.44 -24.62
C ASP A 30 -35.23 13.87 -24.35
N ALA A 31 -35.35 14.29 -23.08
CA ALA A 31 -34.65 15.46 -22.57
C ALA A 31 -33.17 15.09 -22.43
N ALA A 32 -32.41 15.29 -23.51
CA ALA A 32 -30.96 15.30 -23.45
C ALA A 32 -30.50 16.20 -22.29
N PRO A 33 -29.45 15.81 -21.53
CA PRO A 33 -28.97 16.63 -20.42
C PRO A 33 -28.64 18.02 -20.94
N ALA A 34 -29.08 19.05 -20.22
CA ALA A 34 -28.73 20.42 -20.54
C ALA A 34 -27.21 20.54 -20.50
N ALA A 35 -26.61 20.60 -21.69
CA ALA A 35 -25.18 20.75 -21.84
C ALA A 35 -24.79 22.07 -21.18
N VAL A 36 -24.09 21.98 -20.05
CA VAL A 36 -23.24 23.08 -19.61
C VAL A 36 -22.35 23.37 -20.82
N SER A 37 -22.46 24.59 -21.36
CA SER A 37 -21.62 25.03 -22.44
C SER A 37 -20.19 25.07 -21.90
N SER A 38 -19.47 23.95 -22.04
CA SER A 38 -18.03 23.98 -22.06
C SER A 38 -17.66 25.11 -23.01
N ALA A 39 -16.88 26.07 -22.51
CA ALA A 39 -16.24 27.04 -23.37
C ALA A 39 -15.43 26.20 -24.34
N GLN A 40 -15.90 26.08 -25.59
CA GLN A 40 -15.15 25.40 -26.60
C GLN A 40 -13.83 26.13 -26.67
N ILE A 41 -12.73 25.41 -26.38
CA ILE A 41 -11.46 25.71 -27.05
C ILE A 41 -11.87 25.93 -28.49
N ALA A 42 -11.60 27.13 -29.02
CA ALA A 42 -11.97 27.48 -30.38
C ALA A 42 -11.34 26.43 -31.29
N ARG A 43 -12.16 25.43 -31.64
CA ARG A 43 -11.75 24.22 -32.35
C ARG A 43 -11.06 24.76 -33.58
N PRO A 44 -9.73 24.60 -33.75
CA PRO A 44 -9.02 25.23 -34.85
C PRO A 44 -9.78 24.83 -36.12
N PRO A 45 -10.45 25.79 -36.82
CA PRO A 45 -11.58 25.44 -37.66
C PRO A 45 -11.15 24.37 -38.65
N ALA A 46 -11.87 23.25 -38.64
CA ALA A 46 -11.59 22.10 -39.50
C ALA A 46 -11.45 22.60 -40.94
N ASP A 47 -10.45 22.12 -41.68
CA ASP A 47 -9.97 22.65 -42.97
C ASP A 47 -11.08 23.16 -43.92
N THR A 48 -11.56 24.37 -43.67
CA THR A 48 -12.50 25.08 -44.53
C THR A 48 -11.71 26.09 -45.32
N GLN A 49 -11.62 25.86 -46.63
CA GLN A 49 -11.13 26.79 -47.64
C GLN A 49 -12.09 28.00 -47.82
N GLY A 50 -12.66 28.49 -46.72
CA GLY A 50 -13.67 29.55 -46.67
C GLY A 50 -13.05 30.93 -46.45
N PRO A 51 -13.85 32.01 -46.65
CA PRO A 51 -13.43 33.37 -46.37
C PRO A 51 -13.07 33.56 -44.89
N THR A 52 -12.31 34.61 -44.59
CA THR A 52 -12.10 35.05 -43.20
C THR A 52 -13.44 35.34 -42.53
N GLN A 53 -13.50 35.18 -41.20
CA GLN A 53 -14.74 35.38 -40.44
C GLN A 53 -15.39 36.73 -40.78
N PRO A 54 -16.72 36.78 -40.93
CA PRO A 54 -17.43 38.04 -41.11
C PRO A 54 -17.21 38.97 -39.92
N ILE A 55 -17.14 40.27 -40.17
CA ILE A 55 -16.94 41.28 -39.13
C ILE A 55 -18.11 42.26 -39.07
N ASP A 56 -18.31 42.84 -37.89
CA ASP A 56 -19.23 43.95 -37.66
C ASP A 56 -18.40 45.19 -37.31
N VAL A 57 -18.57 46.28 -38.06
CA VAL A 57 -17.80 47.53 -37.86
C VAL A 57 -18.74 48.71 -37.67
N VAL A 58 -18.60 49.42 -36.55
CA VAL A 58 -19.26 50.72 -36.35
C VAL A 58 -18.23 51.83 -36.51
N VAL A 59 -18.43 52.69 -37.51
CA VAL A 59 -17.60 53.89 -37.72
C VAL A 59 -18.26 55.06 -37.00
N LEU A 60 -17.54 55.68 -36.06
CA LEU A 60 -17.95 56.91 -35.38
C LEU A 60 -17.25 58.08 -36.06
N LEU A 61 -18.05 58.97 -36.63
CA LEU A 61 -17.59 60.19 -37.29
C LEU A 61 -17.87 61.40 -36.41
N ASP A 62 -16.82 62.12 -36.04
CA ASP A 62 -16.96 63.46 -35.47
C ASP A 62 -17.45 64.43 -36.55
N ASP A 63 -18.58 65.08 -36.28
CA ASP A 63 -19.17 66.15 -37.11
C ASP A 63 -19.28 67.47 -36.34
N SER A 64 -18.45 67.65 -35.30
CA SER A 64 -18.34 68.89 -34.53
C SER A 64 -17.85 70.08 -35.38
N GLY A 65 -17.92 71.29 -34.80
CA GLY A 65 -17.67 72.54 -35.54
C GLY A 65 -16.25 72.71 -36.11
N SER A 66 -15.26 71.95 -35.62
CA SER A 66 -13.88 71.91 -36.12
C SER A 66 -13.70 71.00 -37.35
N MET A 67 -14.59 70.03 -37.52
CA MET A 67 -14.70 69.08 -38.65
C MET A 67 -15.44 69.67 -39.88
N ALA A 68 -15.69 70.98 -39.84
CA ALA A 68 -16.27 71.80 -40.88
C ALA A 68 -15.55 71.72 -42.23
N THR A 69 -16.22 72.04 -43.34
CA THR A 69 -15.53 72.35 -44.61
C THR A 69 -14.93 73.77 -44.64
N CYS A 70 -15.53 74.70 -43.88
CA CYS A 70 -15.05 76.08 -43.76
C CYS A 70 -15.32 76.70 -42.37
N TRP A 71 -14.39 77.50 -41.87
CA TRP A 71 -14.53 78.24 -40.60
C TRP A 71 -14.01 79.68 -40.73
N PRO A 72 -14.63 80.70 -40.10
CA PRO A 72 -15.96 80.67 -39.49
C PRO A 72 -17.07 80.62 -40.55
N TRP A 73 -18.18 79.97 -40.20
CA TRP A 73 -19.34 79.86 -41.08
C TRP A 73 -20.00 81.22 -41.41
N PRO A 74 -20.45 81.46 -42.65
CA PRO A 74 -21.41 82.52 -42.92
C PRO A 74 -22.72 82.20 -42.19
N ARG A 75 -23.23 83.11 -41.36
CA ARG A 75 -24.42 82.86 -40.52
C ARG A 75 -25.73 82.70 -41.31
N GLU A 76 -25.74 82.99 -42.61
CA GLU A 76 -26.94 83.13 -43.44
C GLU A 76 -26.83 82.48 -44.84
N GLU A 77 -25.69 81.85 -45.17
CA GLU A 77 -25.47 81.13 -46.45
C GLU A 77 -25.15 79.64 -46.14
N PRO A 78 -25.50 78.69 -47.03
CA PRO A 78 -25.10 77.29 -46.86
C PRO A 78 -23.57 77.11 -46.86
N PRO A 79 -23.04 76.00 -46.31
CA PRO A 79 -21.64 75.63 -46.41
C PRO A 79 -21.07 75.83 -47.82
N PHE A 80 -19.98 76.60 -47.93
CA PHE A 80 -19.22 76.65 -49.18
C PHE A 80 -18.45 75.35 -49.34
N PHE A 81 -18.58 74.73 -50.51
CA PHE A 81 -17.52 73.83 -51.00
C PHE A 81 -16.21 74.63 -51.09
N PRO A 82 -15.06 74.05 -50.72
CA PRO A 82 -13.78 74.77 -50.79
C PRO A 82 -13.50 75.32 -52.20
N PRO A 83 -12.80 76.47 -52.31
CA PRO A 83 -12.13 77.20 -51.23
C PRO A 83 -13.06 78.16 -50.46
N CYS A 84 -12.80 78.27 -49.15
CA CYS A 84 -13.44 79.29 -48.30
C CYS A 84 -13.12 80.71 -48.80
N ARG A 85 -14.07 81.64 -48.69
CA ARG A 85 -13.94 83.03 -49.23
C ARG A 85 -12.78 83.86 -48.66
N ALA A 86 -12.12 83.40 -47.59
CA ALA A 86 -10.91 84.01 -47.01
C ALA A 86 -10.03 82.92 -46.38
N PRO A 87 -8.70 83.13 -46.27
CA PRO A 87 -7.85 82.28 -45.44
C PRO A 87 -8.32 82.37 -43.98
N SER A 88 -8.68 81.24 -43.39
CA SER A 88 -9.09 81.19 -41.99
C SER A 88 -7.89 81.28 -41.06
N PHE A 89 -8.05 81.95 -39.92
CA PHE A 89 -7.08 81.90 -38.81
C PHE A 89 -7.02 80.54 -38.13
N ASN A 90 -8.06 79.71 -38.28
CA ASN A 90 -8.08 78.32 -37.86
C ASN A 90 -8.76 77.51 -38.98
N PRO A 91 -8.03 77.03 -40.00
CA PRO A 91 -8.58 76.13 -41.00
C PRO A 91 -9.19 74.91 -40.30
N PRO A 92 -10.28 74.32 -40.82
CA PRO A 92 -10.83 73.11 -40.25
C PRO A 92 -9.92 71.91 -40.52
N SER A 93 -10.13 70.83 -39.76
CA SER A 93 -9.27 69.64 -39.80
C SER A 93 -9.66 68.65 -40.91
N ASP A 94 -10.88 68.74 -41.45
CA ASP A 94 -11.35 67.91 -42.58
C ASP A 94 -12.06 68.75 -43.68
N PRO A 95 -11.32 69.63 -44.39
CA PRO A 95 -11.89 70.55 -45.38
C PRO A 95 -12.46 69.86 -46.63
N GLU A 96 -12.11 68.60 -46.87
CA GLU A 96 -12.50 67.81 -48.05
C GLU A 96 -13.51 66.68 -47.70
N GLU A 97 -13.99 66.62 -46.46
CA GLU A 97 -14.96 65.60 -45.96
C GLU A 97 -14.43 64.16 -46.10
N LEU A 98 -13.12 64.01 -45.96
CA LEU A 98 -12.33 62.80 -46.15
C LEU A 98 -12.82 61.65 -45.26
N ARG A 99 -13.35 61.96 -44.08
CA ARG A 99 -13.95 60.96 -43.17
C ARG A 99 -15.12 60.21 -43.81
N TYR A 100 -15.89 60.86 -44.67
CA TYR A 100 -16.97 60.23 -45.43
C TYR A 100 -16.43 59.41 -46.61
N SER A 101 -15.40 59.90 -47.32
CA SER A 101 -14.68 59.09 -48.33
C SER A 101 -14.04 57.84 -47.71
N ALA A 102 -13.52 57.94 -46.49
CA ALA A 102 -12.89 56.84 -45.75
C ALA A 102 -13.93 55.80 -45.27
N ALA A 103 -15.13 56.23 -44.83
CA ALA A 103 -16.24 55.33 -44.54
C ALA A 103 -16.74 54.59 -45.80
N ARG A 104 -16.82 55.28 -46.96
CA ARG A 104 -17.13 54.66 -48.26
C ARG A 104 -16.03 53.68 -48.70
N LEU A 105 -14.76 54.00 -48.48
CA LEU A 105 -13.64 53.09 -48.74
C LEU A 105 -13.76 51.80 -47.93
N LEU A 106 -14.06 51.89 -46.64
CA LEU A 106 -14.21 50.71 -45.77
C LEU A 106 -15.35 49.80 -46.25
N LEU A 107 -16.47 50.39 -46.67
CA LEU A 107 -17.61 49.69 -47.29
C LEU A 107 -17.22 48.94 -48.59
N GLU A 108 -16.36 49.50 -49.42
CA GLU A 108 -15.93 48.85 -50.68
C GLU A 108 -14.83 47.79 -50.46
N LEU A 109 -14.01 47.94 -49.42
CA LEU A 109 -13.00 46.95 -49.03
C LEU A 109 -13.58 45.76 -48.25
N ALA A 110 -14.66 45.95 -47.49
CA ALA A 110 -15.36 44.90 -46.74
C ALA A 110 -15.80 43.70 -47.61
N ASP A 111 -15.99 42.52 -47.00
CA ASP A 111 -16.58 41.34 -47.64
C ASP A 111 -18.13 41.46 -47.70
N PRO A 112 -18.83 40.72 -48.60
CA PRO A 112 -20.28 40.82 -48.72
C PRO A 112 -21.06 40.50 -47.44
N ASP A 113 -20.53 39.60 -46.61
CA ASP A 113 -21.16 39.14 -45.37
C ASP A 113 -20.79 39.98 -44.13
N ASP A 114 -19.85 40.92 -44.26
CA ASP A 114 -19.54 41.89 -43.21
C ASP A 114 -20.73 42.84 -43.01
N ARG A 115 -20.87 43.41 -41.81
CA ARG A 115 -21.90 44.42 -41.50
C ARG A 115 -21.25 45.73 -41.08
N LEU A 116 -21.74 46.83 -41.62
CA LEU A 116 -21.28 48.17 -41.27
C LEU A 116 -22.44 48.99 -40.69
N ALA A 117 -22.10 49.84 -39.72
CA ALA A 117 -22.92 50.97 -39.30
C ALA A 117 -22.06 52.23 -39.24
N VAL A 118 -22.68 53.39 -39.45
CA VAL A 118 -22.02 54.69 -39.33
C VAL A 118 -22.85 55.58 -38.41
N VAL A 119 -22.22 56.01 -37.32
CA VAL A 119 -22.77 56.91 -36.31
C VAL A 119 -21.99 58.21 -36.42
N ARG A 120 -22.68 59.35 -36.43
CA ARG A 120 -22.04 60.66 -36.28
C ARG A 120 -22.39 61.30 -34.95
N PHE A 121 -21.45 62.04 -34.38
CA PHE A 121 -21.60 62.70 -33.08
C PHE A 121 -21.07 64.13 -33.12
N ASP A 122 -21.71 65.00 -32.34
CA ASP A 122 -21.36 66.42 -32.21
C ASP A 122 -21.82 66.97 -30.85
N SER A 123 -22.74 67.94 -30.81
CA SER A 123 -23.60 68.24 -29.65
C SER A 123 -24.58 67.09 -29.34
N GLY A 124 -24.97 66.31 -30.35
CA GLY A 124 -25.84 65.13 -30.25
C GLY A 124 -25.21 63.85 -30.84
N VAL A 125 -26.05 62.86 -31.15
CA VAL A 125 -25.67 61.63 -31.85
C VAL A 125 -26.79 61.18 -32.79
N GLU A 126 -26.44 60.73 -33.99
CA GLU A 126 -27.39 60.19 -34.97
C GLU A 126 -26.72 59.14 -35.89
N GLY A 127 -27.51 58.24 -36.47
CA GLY A 127 -27.02 57.27 -37.46
C GLY A 127 -27.09 57.84 -38.88
N VAL A 128 -26.11 57.51 -39.73
CA VAL A 128 -25.99 58.08 -41.08
C VAL A 128 -26.71 57.21 -42.12
N GLY A 129 -27.78 57.76 -42.71
CA GLY A 129 -28.43 57.19 -43.90
C GLY A 129 -28.98 55.77 -43.66
N ALA A 130 -28.73 54.85 -44.60
CA ALA A 130 -29.11 53.45 -44.44
C ALA A 130 -28.21 52.71 -43.42
N LEU A 131 -27.03 53.25 -43.13
CA LEU A 131 -26.05 52.70 -42.19
C LEU A 131 -26.29 53.18 -40.74
N ALA A 132 -27.48 53.71 -40.42
CA ALA A 132 -27.90 54.05 -39.06
C ALA A 132 -28.09 52.83 -38.12
N SER A 133 -27.92 51.62 -38.66
CA SER A 133 -27.88 50.33 -37.98
C SER A 133 -26.90 49.42 -38.73
N LEU A 134 -26.48 48.30 -38.13
CA LEU A 134 -25.59 47.34 -38.77
C LEU A 134 -26.28 46.68 -39.97
N GLN A 135 -25.83 47.02 -41.18
CA GLN A 135 -26.36 46.48 -42.44
C GLN A 135 -25.31 45.60 -43.12
N PRO A 136 -25.68 44.44 -43.69
CA PRO A 136 -24.76 43.65 -44.50
C PRO A 136 -24.33 44.44 -45.73
N VAL A 137 -23.04 44.36 -46.07
CA VAL A 137 -22.46 45.11 -47.18
C VAL A 137 -22.96 44.60 -48.53
N GLY A 138 -23.08 43.29 -48.68
CA GLY A 138 -23.65 42.63 -49.86
C GLY A 138 -22.83 42.81 -51.15
N ASP A 139 -23.55 42.72 -52.27
CA ASP A 139 -23.00 42.79 -53.62
C ASP A 139 -22.69 44.24 -54.08
N GLY A 140 -22.17 44.39 -55.30
CA GLY A 140 -21.87 45.69 -55.88
C GLY A 140 -23.09 46.58 -56.14
N THR A 141 -24.32 46.09 -56.01
CA THR A 141 -25.53 46.92 -56.09
C THR A 141 -25.87 47.49 -54.72
N ASN A 142 -25.86 46.65 -53.68
CA ASN A 142 -26.09 47.07 -52.30
C ASN A 142 -24.99 48.01 -51.80
N ARG A 143 -23.71 47.75 -52.13
CA ARG A 143 -22.57 48.65 -51.84
C ARG A 143 -22.79 50.06 -52.37
N ARG A 144 -23.12 50.20 -53.67
CA ARG A 144 -23.40 51.50 -54.29
C ARG A 144 -24.60 52.21 -53.64
N GLN A 145 -25.63 51.47 -53.24
CA GLN A 145 -26.76 52.03 -52.49
C GLN A 145 -26.31 52.56 -51.12
N LEU A 146 -25.65 51.73 -50.30
CA LEU A 146 -25.17 52.10 -48.97
C LEU A 146 -24.19 53.28 -49.02
N SER A 147 -23.21 53.24 -49.93
CA SER A 147 -22.23 54.29 -50.21
C SER A 147 -22.91 55.63 -50.56
N GLY A 148 -23.95 55.59 -51.39
CA GLY A 148 -24.76 56.76 -51.72
C GLY A 148 -25.52 57.38 -50.54
N THR A 149 -25.79 56.62 -49.47
CA THR A 149 -26.44 57.14 -48.26
C THR A 149 -25.50 57.81 -47.27
N LEU A 150 -24.18 57.62 -47.40
CA LEU A 150 -23.16 58.29 -46.60
C LEU A 150 -23.01 59.74 -47.08
N GLN A 151 -23.89 60.62 -46.62
CA GLN A 151 -23.87 62.04 -46.95
C GLN A 151 -23.44 62.88 -45.73
N PRO A 152 -22.49 63.82 -45.91
CA PRO A 152 -22.07 64.74 -44.85
C PRO A 152 -23.21 65.69 -44.45
N PRO A 153 -23.21 66.21 -43.21
CA PRO A 153 -24.21 67.17 -42.78
C PRO A 153 -24.02 68.52 -43.48
N ASN A 154 -25.13 69.23 -43.72
CA ASN A 154 -25.12 70.57 -44.33
C ASN A 154 -25.40 71.69 -43.31
N ASP A 155 -25.44 71.36 -42.01
CA ASP A 155 -25.91 72.23 -40.92
C ASP A 155 -24.90 72.39 -39.76
N TYR A 156 -23.60 72.21 -40.04
CA TYR A 156 -22.49 72.32 -39.10
C TYR A 156 -22.52 73.54 -38.16
N TYR A 157 -23.13 74.66 -38.53
CA TYR A 157 -23.29 75.82 -37.65
C TYR A 157 -24.11 75.54 -36.36
N ARG A 158 -24.82 74.41 -36.29
CA ARG A 158 -25.53 73.91 -35.09
C ARG A 158 -24.75 72.84 -34.31
N ARG A 159 -23.68 72.29 -34.90
CA ARG A 159 -22.87 71.19 -34.38
C ARG A 159 -21.64 71.80 -33.71
N GLY A 160 -21.61 71.79 -32.37
CA GLY A 160 -20.74 72.70 -31.60
C GLY A 160 -19.81 72.03 -30.59
N TYR A 161 -20.11 70.81 -30.16
CA TYR A 161 -19.34 70.05 -29.18
C TYR A 161 -18.85 68.73 -29.77
N THR A 162 -18.00 68.03 -29.02
CA THR A 162 -17.36 66.77 -29.41
C THR A 162 -17.81 65.68 -28.43
N ARG A 163 -19.10 65.27 -28.52
CA ARG A 163 -19.74 64.33 -27.60
C ARG A 163 -19.42 62.86 -27.92
N ILE A 164 -18.14 62.50 -27.82
CA ILE A 164 -17.63 61.13 -27.98
C ILE A 164 -18.41 60.14 -27.08
N ASP A 165 -18.80 60.56 -25.87
CA ASP A 165 -19.61 59.76 -24.95
C ASP A 165 -20.99 59.37 -25.52
N LEU A 166 -21.65 60.24 -26.29
CA LEU A 166 -22.93 59.91 -26.95
C LEU A 166 -22.70 58.99 -28.16
N GLY A 167 -21.61 59.21 -28.90
CA GLY A 167 -21.21 58.34 -30.02
C GLY A 167 -20.91 56.91 -29.56
N LEU A 168 -20.16 56.75 -28.46
CA LEU A 168 -19.84 55.46 -27.85
C LEU A 168 -21.08 54.80 -27.23
N GLU A 169 -21.94 55.55 -26.54
CA GLU A 169 -23.22 55.04 -26.02
C GLU A 169 -24.06 54.39 -27.13
N ARG A 170 -24.29 55.13 -28.23
CA ARG A 170 -25.05 54.62 -29.37
C ARG A 170 -24.36 53.43 -30.07
N THR A 171 -23.04 53.40 -30.05
CA THR A 171 -22.26 52.29 -30.63
C THR A 171 -22.39 51.02 -29.81
N ILE A 172 -22.35 51.12 -28.48
CA ILE A 172 -22.57 50.00 -27.56
C ILE A 172 -23.98 49.42 -27.78
N GLU A 173 -25.01 50.27 -27.89
CA GLU A 173 -26.38 49.82 -28.20
C GLU A 173 -26.46 49.01 -29.50
N LEU A 174 -25.82 49.50 -30.58
CA LEU A 174 -25.84 48.85 -31.89
C LEU A 174 -25.14 47.50 -31.87
N LEU A 175 -23.97 47.40 -31.22
CA LEU A 175 -23.18 46.17 -31.18
C LEU A 175 -23.81 45.12 -30.26
N GLN A 176 -24.41 45.53 -29.14
CA GLN A 176 -25.20 44.64 -28.27
C GLN A 176 -26.45 44.09 -28.98
N GLN A 177 -27.12 44.90 -29.81
CA GLN A 177 -28.30 44.47 -30.58
C GLN A 177 -27.96 43.49 -31.71
N ALA A 178 -26.72 43.49 -32.20
CA ALA A 178 -26.27 42.67 -33.33
C ALA A 178 -25.35 41.50 -32.92
N GLN A 179 -25.20 41.22 -31.62
CA GLN A 179 -24.25 40.23 -31.11
C GLN A 179 -24.55 38.82 -31.64
N GLU A 180 -23.62 38.26 -32.41
CA GLU A 180 -23.75 36.96 -33.08
C GLU A 180 -22.44 36.16 -32.93
N PRO A 181 -22.48 34.89 -32.49
CA PRO A 181 -21.26 34.08 -32.33
C PRO A 181 -20.46 33.94 -33.63
N GLY A 182 -19.13 34.09 -33.54
CA GLY A 182 -18.23 33.96 -34.69
C GLY A 182 -18.15 35.18 -35.61
N ARG A 183 -18.70 36.33 -35.20
CA ARG A 183 -18.50 37.64 -35.86
C ARG A 183 -17.69 38.56 -34.96
N ASN A 184 -16.50 38.97 -35.42
CA ASN A 184 -15.67 39.93 -34.67
C ASN A 184 -16.25 41.34 -34.75
N GLN A 185 -16.30 42.03 -33.61
CA GLN A 185 -16.87 43.36 -33.50
C GLN A 185 -15.78 44.44 -33.34
N TYR A 186 -15.87 45.50 -34.16
CA TYR A 186 -14.90 46.59 -34.18
C TYR A 186 -15.58 47.96 -34.16
N VAL A 187 -14.86 48.93 -33.61
CA VAL A 187 -15.23 50.34 -33.59
C VAL A 187 -14.11 51.15 -34.22
N LEU A 188 -14.45 52.06 -35.11
CA LEU A 188 -13.50 53.00 -35.73
C LEU A 188 -13.89 54.42 -35.33
N LEU A 189 -13.18 55.00 -34.36
CA LEU A 189 -13.45 56.33 -33.83
C LEU A 189 -12.59 57.36 -34.55
N LEU A 190 -13.19 58.21 -35.38
CA LEU A 190 -12.53 59.30 -36.09
C LEU A 190 -12.95 60.65 -35.50
N THR A 191 -11.98 61.44 -35.05
CA THR A 191 -12.17 62.78 -34.46
C THR A 191 -10.97 63.68 -34.75
N ASP A 192 -11.12 65.01 -34.64
CA ASP A 192 -10.01 65.96 -34.69
C ASP A 192 -9.68 66.62 -33.33
N GLY A 193 -10.36 66.20 -32.26
CA GLY A 193 -10.46 67.00 -31.04
C GLY A 193 -10.39 66.25 -29.71
N GLU A 194 -10.36 67.04 -28.65
CA GLU A 194 -10.58 66.58 -27.28
C GLU A 194 -12.09 66.43 -26.99
N PRO A 195 -12.50 65.53 -26.08
CA PRO A 195 -13.89 65.47 -25.62
C PRO A 195 -14.35 66.83 -25.09
N SER A 196 -15.45 67.36 -25.65
CA SER A 196 -16.03 68.63 -25.22
C SER A 196 -17.55 68.52 -25.04
N GLN A 197 -18.10 69.27 -24.08
CA GLN A 197 -19.53 69.26 -23.72
C GLN A 197 -20.00 70.62 -23.16
N PRO A 198 -21.32 70.89 -23.08
CA PRO A 198 -21.85 72.06 -22.42
C PRO A 198 -21.55 72.10 -20.91
N ASP A 199 -21.43 73.32 -20.36
CA ASP A 199 -21.26 73.54 -18.92
C ASP A 199 -22.42 72.95 -18.10
N GLY A 200 -22.11 72.41 -16.93
CA GLY A 200 -23.09 71.81 -16.01
C GLY A 200 -23.53 70.39 -16.35
N VAL A 201 -23.12 69.83 -17.48
CA VAL A 201 -23.22 68.39 -17.76
C VAL A 201 -22.11 67.66 -16.97
N GLY A 202 -22.42 66.52 -16.35
CA GLY A 202 -21.43 65.76 -15.55
C GLY A 202 -20.24 65.28 -16.38
N SER A 203 -19.15 64.86 -15.74
CA SER A 203 -17.87 64.52 -16.39
C SER A 203 -18.02 63.61 -17.62
N GLN A 204 -17.59 64.13 -18.77
CA GLN A 204 -17.61 63.39 -20.04
C GLN A 204 -16.55 62.30 -20.08
N ARG A 205 -15.33 62.62 -19.60
CA ARG A 205 -14.18 61.71 -19.61
C ARG A 205 -14.48 60.44 -18.83
N ASP A 206 -15.10 60.55 -17.66
CA ASP A 206 -15.47 59.38 -16.85
C ASP A 206 -16.51 58.47 -17.53
N ARG A 207 -17.45 59.05 -18.30
CA ARG A 207 -18.38 58.26 -19.14
C ARG A 207 -17.65 57.53 -20.26
N ILE A 208 -16.74 58.21 -20.96
CA ILE A 208 -15.93 57.60 -22.03
C ILE A 208 -15.09 56.45 -21.47
N LEU A 209 -14.46 56.61 -20.30
CA LEU A 209 -13.71 55.54 -19.63
C LEU A 209 -14.58 54.30 -19.38
N ALA A 210 -15.77 54.48 -18.80
CA ALA A 210 -16.71 53.38 -18.54
C ALA A 210 -17.21 52.71 -19.83
N GLN A 211 -17.40 53.47 -20.90
CA GLN A 211 -17.84 52.97 -22.20
C GLN A 211 -16.73 52.20 -22.93
N LEU A 212 -15.50 52.71 -22.93
CA LEU A 212 -14.34 52.00 -23.47
C LEU A 212 -14.06 50.71 -22.70
N GLN A 213 -14.29 50.69 -21.38
CA GLN A 213 -14.24 49.45 -20.59
C GLN A 213 -15.39 48.50 -20.98
N THR A 214 -16.62 49.00 -21.15
CA THR A 214 -17.78 48.18 -21.58
C THR A 214 -17.54 47.52 -22.94
N LEU A 215 -16.95 48.24 -23.90
CA LEU A 215 -16.58 47.70 -25.21
C LEU A 215 -15.49 46.61 -25.05
N ARG A 216 -14.47 46.87 -24.23
CA ARG A 216 -13.39 45.91 -23.95
C ARG A 216 -13.90 44.62 -23.30
N ASP A 217 -14.75 44.74 -22.29
CA ASP A 217 -15.40 43.61 -21.59
C ASP A 217 -16.32 42.81 -22.53
N GLY A 218 -16.93 43.48 -23.51
CA GLY A 218 -17.71 42.86 -24.58
C GLY A 218 -16.88 42.20 -25.69
N GLY A 219 -15.54 42.28 -25.65
CA GLY A 219 -14.67 41.75 -26.71
C GLY A 219 -14.68 42.61 -27.98
N ILE A 220 -14.85 43.92 -27.85
CA ILE A 220 -14.96 44.86 -28.97
C ILE A 220 -13.71 45.74 -29.01
N PHE A 221 -13.01 45.74 -30.14
CA PHE A 221 -11.77 46.51 -30.30
C PHE A 221 -12.04 47.89 -30.93
N VAL A 222 -11.45 48.95 -30.36
CA VAL A 222 -11.63 50.34 -30.82
C VAL A 222 -10.34 50.84 -31.45
N PHE A 223 -10.43 51.31 -32.70
CA PHE A 223 -9.37 51.99 -33.43
C PHE A 223 -9.58 53.51 -33.35
N PRO A 224 -8.80 54.26 -32.54
CA PRO A 224 -8.82 55.72 -32.54
C PRO A 224 -8.00 56.28 -33.72
N VAL A 225 -8.63 57.12 -34.53
CA VAL A 225 -8.03 57.90 -35.61
C VAL A 225 -8.20 59.38 -35.28
N VAL A 226 -7.08 60.09 -35.19
CA VAL A 226 -7.04 61.56 -35.06
C VAL A 226 -6.75 62.19 -36.41
N LEU A 227 -7.65 63.05 -36.87
CA LEU A 227 -7.35 63.98 -37.96
C LEU A 227 -6.55 65.16 -37.40
N CYS A 228 -5.40 65.44 -38.01
CA CYS A 228 -4.55 66.53 -37.57
C CYS A 228 -4.90 67.82 -38.30
N ASN A 229 -4.98 68.91 -37.53
CA ASN A 229 -5.19 70.22 -38.11
C ASN A 229 -3.90 70.72 -38.82
N PRO A 230 -3.97 71.20 -40.07
CA PRO A 230 -2.78 71.69 -40.80
C PRO A 230 -2.02 72.84 -40.13
N SER A 231 -2.65 73.54 -39.18
CA SER A 231 -2.08 74.70 -38.48
C SER A 231 -1.89 74.49 -36.97
N ALA A 232 -2.73 73.66 -36.34
CA ALA A 232 -2.69 73.40 -34.90
C ALA A 232 -2.10 72.03 -34.50
N GLY A 233 -1.81 71.15 -35.48
CA GLY A 233 -1.29 69.80 -35.22
C GLY A 233 -2.38 68.79 -34.84
N CYS A 234 -1.96 67.64 -34.31
CA CYS A 234 -2.84 66.53 -33.97
C CYS A 234 -3.33 66.66 -32.50
N ALA A 235 -4.63 66.92 -32.28
CA ALA A 235 -5.22 66.93 -30.93
C ALA A 235 -5.39 65.50 -30.35
N GLY A 236 -6.13 65.33 -29.26
CA GLY A 236 -6.45 63.99 -28.72
C GLY A 236 -5.41 63.41 -27.75
N GLU A 237 -4.82 64.24 -26.88
CA GLU A 237 -3.99 63.79 -25.76
C GLU A 237 -4.75 62.82 -24.86
N PHE A 238 -6.04 63.08 -24.57
CA PHE A 238 -6.88 62.15 -23.83
C PHE A 238 -7.00 60.77 -24.51
N LEU A 239 -7.11 60.72 -25.85
CA LEU A 239 -7.15 59.45 -26.57
C LEU A 239 -5.78 58.75 -26.54
N ARG A 240 -4.66 59.49 -26.63
CA ARG A 240 -3.32 58.90 -26.47
C ARG A 240 -3.11 58.31 -25.08
N GLU A 241 -3.63 58.94 -24.03
CA GLU A 241 -3.66 58.37 -22.67
C GLU A 241 -4.50 57.09 -22.60
N GLN A 242 -5.75 57.12 -23.08
CA GLN A 242 -6.67 55.97 -22.94
C GLN A 242 -6.32 54.78 -23.84
N PHE A 243 -5.63 55.04 -24.94
CA PHE A 243 -5.19 54.03 -25.90
C PHE A 243 -3.68 53.83 -25.90
N ALA A 244 -2.96 54.16 -24.82
CA ALA A 244 -1.50 54.05 -24.74
C ALA A 244 -0.96 52.67 -25.17
N ALA A 245 -1.64 51.57 -24.81
CA ALA A 245 -1.28 50.20 -25.20
C ALA A 245 -1.52 49.87 -26.70
N TYR A 246 -2.38 50.63 -27.38
CA TYR A 246 -2.80 50.38 -28.77
C TYR A 246 -2.36 51.47 -29.75
N GLY A 247 -1.91 52.61 -29.24
CA GLY A 247 -1.60 53.82 -30.00
C GLY A 247 -2.83 54.48 -30.63
N VAL A 248 -2.67 55.75 -31.00
CA VAL A 248 -3.60 56.50 -31.86
C VAL A 248 -3.03 56.54 -33.27
N ARG A 249 -3.88 56.42 -34.29
CA ARG A 249 -3.48 56.62 -35.69
C ARG A 249 -3.70 58.08 -36.05
N GLU A 250 -2.64 58.78 -36.43
CA GLU A 250 -2.69 60.20 -36.81
C GLU A 250 -2.70 60.34 -38.33
N ALA A 251 -3.56 61.20 -38.86
CA ALA A 251 -3.65 61.50 -40.30
C ALA A 251 -3.62 63.02 -40.51
N ALA A 252 -2.55 63.52 -41.12
CA ALA A 252 -2.37 64.95 -41.39
C ALA A 252 -2.75 65.37 -42.82
N THR A 253 -2.86 64.39 -43.73
CA THR A 253 -3.24 64.59 -45.13
C THR A 253 -4.34 63.60 -45.54
N PRO A 254 -5.09 63.87 -46.64
CA PRO A 254 -5.95 62.89 -47.31
C PRO A 254 -5.25 61.55 -47.53
N GLN A 255 -3.99 61.58 -47.95
CA GLN A 255 -3.20 60.40 -48.27
C GLN A 255 -2.88 59.57 -47.02
N ASP A 256 -2.57 60.22 -45.90
CA ASP A 256 -2.34 59.55 -44.62
C ASP A 256 -3.63 58.87 -44.13
N LEU A 257 -4.78 59.55 -44.23
CA LEU A 257 -6.05 58.97 -43.79
C LEU A 257 -6.40 57.68 -44.56
N LEU A 258 -6.18 57.69 -45.87
CA LEU A 258 -6.43 56.52 -46.71
C LEU A 258 -5.46 55.38 -46.38
N GLN A 259 -4.19 55.67 -46.10
CA GLN A 259 -3.22 54.68 -45.64
C GLN A 259 -3.59 54.11 -44.27
N VAL A 260 -4.00 54.96 -43.33
CA VAL A 260 -4.47 54.57 -41.98
C VAL A 260 -5.70 53.65 -42.07
N PHE A 261 -6.71 54.00 -42.87
CA PHE A 261 -7.90 53.17 -43.05
C PHE A 261 -7.58 51.85 -43.74
N GLY A 262 -6.70 51.86 -44.76
CA GLY A 262 -6.17 50.64 -45.35
C GLY A 262 -5.53 49.74 -44.29
N ALA A 263 -4.61 50.28 -43.49
CA ALA A 263 -3.88 49.56 -42.44
C ALA A 263 -4.83 48.94 -41.40
N ILE A 264 -5.77 49.73 -40.89
CA ILE A 264 -6.80 49.27 -39.94
C ILE A 264 -7.62 48.12 -40.54
N PHE A 265 -8.02 48.21 -41.81
CA PHE A 265 -8.78 47.14 -42.45
C PHE A 265 -7.97 45.84 -42.62
N ALA A 266 -6.65 45.93 -42.88
CA ALA A 266 -5.77 44.76 -42.90
C ALA A 266 -5.44 44.21 -41.49
N GLU A 267 -5.52 45.03 -40.44
CA GLU A 267 -5.49 44.57 -39.04
C GLU A 267 -6.78 43.81 -38.67
N MET A 268 -7.95 44.24 -39.18
CA MET A 268 -9.24 43.55 -39.00
C MET A 268 -9.35 42.23 -39.78
N LYS A 269 -8.87 42.19 -41.03
CA LYS A 269 -9.05 41.06 -41.97
C LYS A 269 -7.70 40.42 -42.35
N PRO A 270 -7.35 39.25 -41.78
CA PRO A 270 -6.01 38.66 -41.90
C PRO A 270 -5.71 38.04 -43.27
N ASP A 271 -6.63 38.07 -44.23
CA ASP A 271 -6.41 37.68 -45.64
C ASP A 271 -6.04 38.88 -46.53
N ARG A 272 -5.99 40.12 -45.99
CA ARG A 272 -5.65 41.34 -46.73
C ARG A 272 -4.20 41.78 -46.51
N SER A 273 -3.51 42.13 -47.58
CA SER A 273 -2.17 42.73 -47.56
C SER A 273 -2.18 44.06 -48.32
N ILE A 274 -1.47 45.06 -47.79
CA ILE A 274 -1.38 46.40 -48.38
C ILE A 274 0.00 46.59 -49.01
N ILE A 275 0.02 47.07 -50.24
CA ILE A 275 1.25 47.40 -50.97
C ILE A 275 1.25 48.89 -51.30
N ALA A 276 2.11 49.63 -50.61
CA ALA A 276 2.40 51.04 -50.91
C ALA A 276 3.42 51.17 -52.07
N PRO A 277 3.39 52.27 -52.83
CA PRO A 277 4.39 52.55 -53.86
C PRO A 277 5.77 52.81 -53.24
N ARG A 278 6.81 52.19 -53.78
CA ARG A 278 8.20 52.36 -53.29
C ARG A 278 8.79 53.73 -53.67
N ASP A 279 8.53 54.14 -54.91
CA ASP A 279 9.10 55.35 -55.51
C ASP A 279 8.04 56.47 -55.63
N GLY A 280 7.00 56.43 -54.77
CA GLY A 280 5.82 57.30 -54.77
C GLY A 280 4.88 57.17 -55.97
N SER A 281 5.36 56.71 -57.12
CA SER A 281 4.67 56.78 -58.42
C SER A 281 4.36 55.41 -59.05
N THR A 282 4.80 54.32 -58.46
CA THR A 282 4.55 52.96 -58.99
C THR A 282 4.40 51.95 -57.86
N ILE A 283 3.31 51.19 -57.89
CA ILE A 283 3.15 49.96 -57.10
C ILE A 283 3.68 48.79 -57.92
N ARG A 284 4.50 47.95 -57.28
CA ARG A 284 4.99 46.70 -57.84
C ARG A 284 4.75 45.58 -56.85
N LEU A 285 4.18 44.48 -57.32
CA LEU A 285 3.99 43.25 -56.55
C LEU A 285 4.03 42.07 -57.50
N THR A 286 4.51 40.91 -57.06
CA THR A 286 4.45 39.66 -57.82
C THR A 286 3.56 38.68 -57.08
N THR A 287 2.83 37.85 -57.79
CA THR A 287 1.84 36.92 -57.24
C THR A 287 2.18 35.49 -57.66
N ARG A 288 2.04 34.53 -56.75
CA ARG A 288 2.32 33.10 -56.93
C ARG A 288 1.07 32.26 -56.61
N ASP A 289 0.99 31.04 -57.13
CA ASP A 289 -0.14 30.13 -56.81
C ASP A 289 -0.30 29.88 -55.31
N SER A 290 0.81 29.80 -54.57
CA SER A 290 0.82 29.64 -53.11
C SER A 290 0.25 30.84 -52.35
N HIS A 291 0.05 32.01 -52.99
CA HIS A 291 -0.68 33.13 -52.39
C HIS A 291 -2.21 32.96 -52.51
N GLY A 292 -2.69 32.27 -53.56
CA GLY A 292 -4.12 32.09 -53.82
C GLY A 292 -4.88 33.42 -53.92
N VAL A 293 -4.41 34.36 -54.75
CA VAL A 293 -4.98 35.72 -54.84
C VAL A 293 -6.43 35.70 -55.34
N GLN A 294 -7.34 36.28 -54.56
CA GLN A 294 -8.78 36.31 -54.83
C GLN A 294 -9.28 37.70 -55.30
N ARG A 295 -8.59 38.78 -54.94
CA ARG A 295 -8.93 40.16 -55.33
C ARG A 295 -7.69 41.05 -55.30
N ILE A 296 -7.53 41.92 -56.30
CA ILE A 296 -6.56 43.02 -56.31
C ILE A 296 -7.35 44.31 -56.53
N THR A 297 -7.21 45.26 -55.59
CA THR A 297 -7.89 46.55 -55.62
C THR A 297 -6.86 47.67 -55.47
N PHE A 298 -6.83 48.60 -56.41
CA PHE A 298 -6.01 49.81 -56.35
C PHE A 298 -6.83 50.97 -55.80
N VAL A 299 -6.37 51.58 -54.71
CA VAL A 299 -6.95 52.75 -54.07
C VAL A 299 -6.04 53.94 -54.37
N THR A 300 -6.57 54.95 -55.04
CA THR A 300 -5.81 56.16 -55.40
C THR A 300 -6.63 57.41 -55.07
N PRO A 301 -6.00 58.59 -54.94
CA PRO A 301 -6.68 59.85 -55.16
C PRO A 301 -7.42 59.84 -56.51
N ARG A 302 -8.42 60.71 -56.63
CA ARG A 302 -9.25 60.78 -57.83
C ARG A 302 -8.44 61.09 -59.10
N ASN A 303 -8.71 60.32 -60.16
CA ASN A 303 -7.94 60.22 -61.41
C ASN A 303 -6.45 59.86 -61.22
N GLY A 304 -6.08 59.26 -60.07
CA GLY A 304 -4.70 58.94 -59.72
C GLY A 304 -4.15 57.68 -60.39
N LEU A 305 -4.99 56.73 -60.79
CA LEU A 305 -4.54 55.50 -61.44
C LEU A 305 -4.30 55.72 -62.95
N GLY A 306 -3.05 55.58 -63.39
CA GLY A 306 -2.65 55.79 -64.78
C GLY A 306 -2.79 54.53 -65.65
N ALA A 307 -2.06 53.47 -65.30
CA ALA A 307 -2.06 52.21 -66.04
C ALA A 307 -1.80 51.03 -65.09
N VAL A 308 -2.40 49.87 -65.38
CA VAL A 308 -2.12 48.60 -64.71
C VAL A 308 -1.63 47.58 -65.73
N GLN A 309 -0.60 46.83 -65.38
CA GLN A 309 0.02 45.80 -66.20
C GLN A 309 0.25 44.52 -65.39
N ARG A 310 0.13 43.36 -66.04
CA ARG A 310 0.57 42.05 -65.53
C ARG A 310 1.50 41.44 -66.58
N ASP A 311 2.74 41.14 -66.20
CA ASP A 311 3.79 40.60 -67.09
C ASP A 311 3.93 41.42 -68.38
N GLU A 312 4.04 42.75 -68.20
CA GLU A 312 4.12 43.78 -69.26
C GLU A 312 2.87 43.91 -70.16
N GLN A 313 1.86 43.05 -70.01
CA GLN A 313 0.58 43.17 -70.71
C GLN A 313 -0.38 44.12 -69.97
N PRO A 314 -1.10 45.02 -70.67
CA PRO A 314 -2.06 45.91 -70.03
C PRO A 314 -3.26 45.14 -69.48
N VAL A 315 -3.67 45.46 -68.26
CA VAL A 315 -4.88 44.97 -67.61
C VAL A 315 -5.79 46.15 -67.35
N LEU A 316 -7.07 46.06 -67.75
CA LEU A 316 -8.07 47.09 -67.48
C LEU A 316 -8.77 46.79 -66.15
N PRO A 317 -8.56 47.60 -65.09
CA PRO A 317 -9.35 47.52 -63.88
C PRO A 317 -10.70 48.21 -64.07
N GLN A 318 -11.67 47.81 -63.26
CA GLN A 318 -12.98 48.44 -63.18
C GLN A 318 -13.02 49.40 -62.00
N ASN A 319 -13.39 50.66 -62.23
CA ASN A 319 -13.75 51.60 -61.15
C ASN A 319 -15.03 51.09 -60.46
N VAL A 320 -14.94 50.79 -59.17
CA VAL A 320 -16.06 50.32 -58.33
C VAL A 320 -16.60 51.43 -57.42
N LEU A 321 -15.74 52.41 -57.06
CA LEU A 321 -16.12 53.62 -56.34
C LEU A 321 -15.63 54.87 -57.07
N ASN A 322 -16.57 55.75 -57.38
CA ASN A 322 -16.35 57.08 -57.95
C ASN A 322 -16.71 58.12 -56.87
N ASP A 323 -15.75 58.40 -56.00
CA ASP A 323 -15.89 59.33 -54.88
C ASP A 323 -15.30 60.71 -55.25
N PRO A 324 -15.72 61.83 -54.62
CA PRO A 324 -15.15 63.14 -54.92
C PRO A 324 -13.63 63.23 -54.74
N ASN A 325 -13.07 62.45 -53.81
CA ASN A 325 -11.68 62.51 -53.37
C ASN A 325 -10.85 61.28 -53.79
N ILE A 326 -11.47 60.10 -53.91
CA ILE A 326 -10.79 58.84 -54.20
C ILE A 326 -11.39 58.04 -55.37
N ASP A 327 -10.56 57.21 -55.98
CA ASP A 327 -10.99 56.13 -56.87
C ASP A 327 -10.59 54.77 -56.30
N VAL A 328 -11.53 53.82 -56.35
CA VAL A 328 -11.27 52.42 -56.04
C VAL A 328 -11.43 51.61 -57.32
N ASN A 329 -10.34 50.98 -57.77
CA ASN A 329 -10.26 50.30 -59.06
C ASN A 329 -9.91 48.82 -58.83
N GLN A 330 -10.84 47.91 -59.12
CA GLN A 330 -10.68 46.47 -58.90
C GLN A 330 -10.30 45.74 -60.20
N VAL A 331 -9.39 44.78 -60.12
CA VAL A 331 -9.09 43.87 -61.25
C VAL A 331 -10.19 42.81 -61.37
N SER A 332 -10.71 42.59 -62.58
CA SER A 332 -11.70 41.52 -62.84
C SER A 332 -11.14 40.14 -62.45
N THR A 333 -11.98 39.28 -61.88
CA THR A 333 -11.57 37.95 -61.38
C THR A 333 -11.02 37.05 -62.48
N GLU A 334 -11.49 37.19 -63.73
CA GLU A 334 -10.96 36.48 -64.90
C GLU A 334 -9.52 36.87 -65.28
N ASN A 335 -9.06 38.04 -64.81
CA ASN A 335 -7.72 38.57 -65.04
C ASN A 335 -6.78 38.34 -63.84
N LEU A 336 -7.27 37.73 -62.75
CA LEU A 336 -6.44 37.33 -61.61
C LEU A 336 -5.70 36.04 -61.95
N ALA A 337 -4.39 36.15 -62.12
CA ALA A 337 -3.47 35.03 -62.27
C ALA A 337 -2.13 35.38 -61.62
N PRO A 338 -1.29 34.38 -61.28
CA PRO A 338 0.11 34.60 -60.94
C PRO A 338 0.83 35.43 -62.01
N GLY A 339 1.83 36.20 -61.59
CA GLY A 339 2.53 37.14 -62.46
C GLY A 339 3.02 38.38 -61.74
N THR A 340 3.79 39.19 -62.46
CA THR A 340 4.37 40.46 -61.99
C THR A 340 3.44 41.61 -62.34
N TRP A 341 2.90 42.27 -61.32
CA TRP A 341 1.98 43.39 -61.44
C TRP A 341 2.69 44.72 -61.27
N ARG A 342 2.36 45.67 -62.14
CA ARG A 342 2.79 47.06 -62.07
C ARG A 342 1.58 47.98 -62.22
N ALA A 343 1.40 48.91 -61.29
CA ALA A 343 0.42 49.98 -61.40
C ALA A 343 1.11 51.34 -61.29
N GLU A 344 0.86 52.21 -62.27
CA GLU A 344 1.37 53.58 -62.32
C GLU A 344 0.38 54.53 -61.65
N ILE A 345 0.88 55.36 -60.73
CA ILE A 345 0.06 56.26 -59.90
C ILE A 345 0.56 57.70 -60.04
N ALA A 346 -0.34 58.59 -60.42
CA ALA A 346 -0.13 60.03 -60.41
C ALA A 346 -0.35 60.61 -59.01
N GLY A 347 0.48 61.58 -58.62
CA GLY A 347 0.25 62.39 -57.41
C GLY A 347 0.79 61.81 -56.09
N GLY A 348 1.56 60.72 -56.09
CA GLY A 348 2.35 60.28 -54.93
C GLY A 348 1.60 59.49 -53.85
N GLY A 349 0.27 59.62 -53.76
CA GLY A 349 -0.57 58.88 -52.83
C GLY A 349 -1.31 57.73 -53.51
N GLY A 350 -1.39 56.58 -52.84
CA GLY A 350 -2.17 55.41 -53.28
C GLY A 350 -1.59 54.11 -52.76
N PHE A 351 -2.37 53.03 -52.80
CA PHE A 351 -1.93 51.68 -52.40
C PHE A 351 -2.75 50.61 -53.12
N ALA A 352 -2.26 49.37 -53.09
CA ALA A 352 -3.01 48.20 -53.53
C ALA A 352 -3.40 47.35 -52.31
N VAL A 353 -4.65 46.92 -52.24
CA VAL A 353 -5.11 45.88 -51.33
C VAL A 353 -5.18 44.58 -52.12
N VAL A 354 -4.41 43.58 -51.68
CA VAL A 354 -4.47 42.22 -52.20
C VAL A 354 -5.15 41.32 -51.18
N GLN A 355 -6.20 40.64 -51.61
CA GLN A 355 -6.84 39.55 -50.88
C GLN A 355 -6.20 38.23 -51.30
N ALA A 356 -5.63 37.50 -50.35
CA ALA A 356 -4.96 36.22 -50.55
C ALA A 356 -5.68 35.14 -49.74
N ALA A 357 -5.96 33.99 -50.35
CA ALA A 357 -6.47 32.82 -49.63
C ALA A 357 -5.43 32.29 -48.61
N SER A 358 -4.15 32.61 -48.80
CA SER A 358 -3.07 32.27 -47.88
C SER A 358 -2.76 33.38 -46.89
N TYR A 359 -2.61 33.03 -45.61
CA TYR A 359 -2.21 33.96 -44.54
C TYR A 359 -1.60 33.22 -43.34
N VAL A 360 -0.92 33.97 -42.46
CA VAL A 360 -0.43 33.47 -41.16
C VAL A 360 -1.49 33.71 -40.08
N GLN A 361 -1.76 32.68 -39.27
CA GLN A 361 -2.52 32.82 -38.03
C GLN A 361 -1.59 32.54 -36.83
N LEU A 362 -1.39 33.53 -35.96
CA LEU A 362 -0.73 33.36 -34.68
C LEU A 362 -1.72 32.71 -33.68
N LEU A 363 -1.34 31.55 -33.16
CA LEU A 363 -2.10 30.72 -32.23
C LEU A 363 -1.71 31.01 -30.76
N ASN A 364 -0.40 31.09 -30.48
CA ASN A 364 0.15 31.36 -29.15
C ASN A 364 1.15 32.54 -29.20
N PRO A 365 1.09 33.51 -28.27
CA PRO A 365 0.01 33.71 -27.30
C PRO A 365 -1.33 34.05 -27.98
N PRO A 366 -2.49 33.71 -27.41
CA PRO A 366 -3.80 33.93 -28.03
C PRO A 366 -4.18 35.42 -28.04
N PRO A 367 -5.10 35.84 -28.93
CA PRO A 367 -5.66 37.19 -28.87
C PRO A 367 -6.42 37.41 -27.55
N SER A 368 -6.22 38.55 -26.91
CA SER A 368 -6.86 38.91 -25.63
C SER A 368 -8.39 39.00 -25.73
N VAL A 369 -8.86 39.40 -26.91
CA VAL A 369 -10.25 39.31 -27.34
C VAL A 369 -10.38 38.05 -28.20
N ALA A 370 -11.32 37.15 -27.87
CA ALA A 370 -11.53 35.92 -28.63
C ALA A 370 -11.73 36.21 -30.12
N ASP A 371 -11.07 35.41 -30.96
CA ASP A 371 -11.09 35.47 -32.43
C ASP A 371 -10.66 36.77 -33.12
N SER A 372 -10.37 37.85 -32.38
CA SER A 372 -9.97 39.15 -32.93
C SER A 372 -8.45 39.27 -33.18
N PRO A 373 -7.97 39.20 -34.45
CA PRO A 373 -6.54 39.22 -34.78
C PRO A 373 -5.81 40.52 -34.39
N ALA A 374 -6.53 41.65 -34.34
CA ALA A 374 -5.99 42.98 -34.03
C ALA A 374 -5.72 43.21 -32.52
N SER A 375 -6.28 42.37 -31.64
CA SER A 375 -6.12 42.54 -30.20
C SER A 375 -4.71 42.19 -29.71
N VAL A 376 -4.27 42.85 -28.64
CA VAL A 376 -2.98 42.59 -27.98
C VAL A 376 -2.96 41.16 -27.43
N ARG A 377 -1.78 40.54 -27.38
CA ARG A 377 -1.57 39.16 -26.96
C ARG A 377 -0.74 39.15 -25.69
N TYR A 378 -1.38 38.74 -24.60
CA TYR A 378 -0.79 38.82 -23.26
C TYR A 378 -0.07 37.52 -22.87
N TYR A 379 1.06 37.68 -22.19
CA TYR A 379 1.85 36.58 -21.59
C TYR A 379 2.56 37.06 -20.31
N PRO A 380 2.96 36.16 -19.39
CA PRO A 380 3.62 36.54 -18.14
C PRO A 380 5.01 37.18 -18.35
N ALA A 381 5.26 38.31 -17.67
CA ALA A 381 6.55 38.98 -17.72
C ALA A 381 7.66 38.17 -17.01
N GLY A 382 8.87 38.27 -17.55
CA GLY A 382 10.06 37.52 -17.18
C GLY A 382 9.98 36.03 -17.53
N HIS A 383 9.07 35.62 -18.41
CA HIS A 383 9.03 34.31 -19.03
C HIS A 383 9.00 34.49 -20.56
N PRO A 384 9.99 33.97 -21.32
CA PRO A 384 10.08 34.30 -22.74
C PRO A 384 8.91 33.70 -23.52
N PRO A 385 8.28 34.44 -24.46
CA PRO A 385 7.08 33.96 -25.13
C PRO A 385 7.39 32.91 -26.21
N LEU A 386 6.68 31.78 -26.13
CA LEU A 386 6.62 30.78 -27.20
C LEU A 386 5.64 31.26 -28.29
N LEU A 387 6.16 31.71 -29.44
CA LEU A 387 5.33 31.95 -30.61
C LEU A 387 4.91 30.62 -31.22
N MET A 388 3.61 30.43 -31.45
CA MET A 388 3.10 29.33 -32.28
C MET A 388 2.18 29.88 -33.36
N ALA A 389 2.45 29.55 -34.61
CA ALA A 389 1.66 30.00 -35.74
C ALA A 389 1.37 28.87 -36.73
N ARG A 390 0.32 29.03 -37.52
CA ARG A 390 0.02 28.14 -38.65
C ARG A 390 -0.22 28.93 -39.93
N SER A 391 0.08 28.30 -41.05
CA SER A 391 -0.26 28.74 -42.39
C SER A 391 -1.69 28.30 -42.73
N VAL A 392 -2.47 29.18 -43.34
CA VAL A 392 -3.79 28.89 -43.92
C VAL A 392 -3.69 29.01 -45.44
N GLY A 393 -4.55 28.31 -46.20
CA GLY A 393 -4.65 28.45 -47.65
C GLY A 393 -3.68 27.60 -48.48
N PRO A 394 -3.59 27.83 -49.80
CA PRO A 394 -2.72 27.05 -50.70
C PRO A 394 -1.21 27.17 -50.38
N GLY A 395 -0.82 28.17 -49.58
CA GLY A 395 0.54 28.36 -49.07
C GLY A 395 0.86 27.54 -47.82
N ALA A 396 0.07 26.52 -47.47
CA ALA A 396 0.22 25.76 -46.23
C ALA A 396 1.65 25.21 -45.97
N GLN A 397 2.40 24.86 -47.03
CA GLN A 397 3.76 24.32 -46.92
C GLN A 397 4.87 25.38 -46.91
N GLU A 398 4.56 26.65 -47.20
CA GLU A 398 5.53 27.75 -47.17
C GLU A 398 6.05 27.97 -45.72
N PRO A 399 7.31 28.40 -45.53
CA PRO A 399 7.85 28.71 -44.21
C PRO A 399 7.13 29.90 -43.57
N ILE A 400 7.04 29.91 -42.24
CA ILE A 400 6.62 31.09 -41.47
C ILE A 400 7.90 31.71 -40.89
N ILE A 401 8.12 33.00 -41.13
CA ILE A 401 9.38 33.68 -40.81
C ILE A 401 9.11 34.83 -39.83
N TYR A 402 9.71 34.75 -38.63
CA TYR A 402 9.73 35.81 -37.63
C TYR A 402 10.66 36.95 -38.05
N ASN A 403 10.12 38.18 -38.03
CA ASN A 403 10.77 39.44 -38.37
C ASN A 403 11.55 39.43 -39.71
N GLY A 404 11.19 38.53 -40.63
CA GLY A 404 11.87 38.33 -41.92
C GLY A 404 13.27 37.72 -41.82
N GLN A 405 13.63 37.11 -40.68
CA GLN A 405 14.97 36.58 -40.39
C GLN A 405 14.97 35.14 -39.91
N VAL A 406 14.10 34.77 -38.96
CA VAL A 406 14.15 33.47 -38.27
C VAL A 406 12.95 32.61 -38.68
N PRO A 407 13.14 31.46 -39.37
CA PRO A 407 12.04 30.56 -39.66
C PRO A 407 11.54 29.89 -38.38
N LEU A 408 10.21 29.76 -38.23
CA LEU A 408 9.60 28.94 -37.18
C LEU A 408 9.77 27.45 -37.54
N GLU A 409 10.16 26.65 -36.55
CA GLU A 409 10.35 25.21 -36.68
C GLU A 409 9.02 24.45 -36.67
N SER A 410 8.96 23.27 -37.29
CA SER A 410 7.75 22.44 -37.27
C SER A 410 7.40 21.98 -35.85
N PHE A 411 6.18 22.23 -35.40
CA PHE A 411 5.76 21.98 -34.02
C PHE A 411 4.33 21.47 -33.96
N GLY A 412 4.12 20.24 -33.49
CA GLY A 412 2.78 19.63 -33.49
C GLY A 412 2.28 19.24 -34.88
N GLN A 413 0.96 19.06 -35.00
CA GLN A 413 0.27 18.69 -36.23
C GLN A 413 -0.29 19.92 -36.99
N GLY A 414 -0.78 19.70 -38.23
CA GLY A 414 -1.57 20.68 -38.97
C GLY A 414 -0.77 21.87 -39.53
N ASN A 415 0.50 21.66 -39.92
CA ASN A 415 1.44 22.72 -40.33
C ASN A 415 1.66 23.82 -39.28
N THR A 416 1.39 23.50 -38.00
CA THR A 416 1.75 24.37 -36.88
C THR A 416 3.28 24.44 -36.78
N ARG A 417 3.78 25.65 -36.52
CA ARG A 417 5.20 25.94 -36.35
C ARG A 417 5.40 26.79 -35.11
N ALA A 418 6.54 26.65 -34.46
CA ALA A 418 6.86 27.40 -33.25
C ALA A 418 8.26 28.03 -33.27
N LEU A 419 8.43 29.06 -32.45
CA LEU A 419 9.71 29.68 -32.14
C LEU A 419 9.63 30.20 -30.70
N LEU A 420 10.52 29.72 -29.83
CA LEU A 420 10.75 30.36 -28.54
C LEU A 420 11.61 31.61 -28.76
N LEU A 421 11.21 32.75 -28.21
CA LEU A 421 11.99 33.98 -28.26
C LEU A 421 12.90 34.10 -27.03
N ASP A 422 14.04 34.77 -27.18
CA ASP A 422 14.97 35.09 -26.08
C ASP A 422 14.68 36.45 -25.41
N GLU A 423 13.74 37.22 -25.98
CA GLU A 423 13.40 38.59 -25.57
C GLU A 423 11.88 38.77 -25.43
N GLU A 424 11.46 39.88 -24.82
CA GLU A 424 10.05 40.30 -24.71
C GLU A 424 9.72 41.31 -25.82
N PRO A 425 9.09 40.91 -26.94
CA PRO A 425 8.77 41.84 -28.03
C PRO A 425 7.44 42.56 -27.79
N ASP A 426 7.42 43.88 -28.00
CA ASP A 426 6.18 44.65 -28.15
C ASP A 426 5.45 44.32 -29.47
N LEU A 427 6.22 43.93 -30.50
CA LEU A 427 5.75 43.77 -31.87
C LEU A 427 6.37 42.55 -32.56
N VAL A 428 5.53 41.63 -32.99
CA VAL A 428 5.91 40.40 -33.71
C VAL A 428 5.44 40.48 -35.15
N ARG A 429 6.35 40.40 -36.12
CA ARG A 429 6.00 40.30 -37.55
C ARG A 429 6.22 38.87 -38.03
N LEU A 430 5.16 38.21 -38.50
CA LEU A 430 5.25 36.89 -39.13
C LEU A 430 4.95 36.99 -40.62
N GLN A 431 5.86 36.48 -41.44
CA GLN A 431 5.72 36.40 -42.89
C GLN A 431 5.46 34.94 -43.33
N LEU A 432 4.52 34.72 -44.24
CA LEU A 432 4.39 33.45 -44.96
C LEU A 432 5.22 33.49 -46.26
N GLY A 433 6.11 32.52 -46.43
CA GLY A 433 7.01 32.38 -47.58
C GLY A 433 8.25 33.28 -47.51
N GLU A 434 9.27 32.95 -48.29
CA GLU A 434 10.55 33.70 -48.38
C GLU A 434 10.46 34.93 -49.33
N ASP A 435 9.24 35.38 -49.65
CA ASP A 435 9.00 36.46 -50.61
C ASP A 435 9.64 37.78 -50.12
N THR A 436 10.74 38.20 -50.76
CA THR A 436 11.36 39.51 -50.52
C THR A 436 10.85 40.58 -51.49
N GLN A 437 10.63 40.20 -52.75
CA GLN A 437 9.90 40.94 -53.80
C GLN A 437 9.19 39.95 -54.74
N PRO A 438 8.37 39.04 -54.18
CA PRO A 438 6.94 39.14 -54.48
C PRO A 438 6.09 39.88 -53.42
N LEU A 439 4.76 39.78 -53.55
CA LEU A 439 3.78 40.11 -52.50
C LEU A 439 4.18 39.42 -51.20
N GLN A 440 4.44 40.21 -50.15
CA GLN A 440 4.76 39.68 -48.83
C GLN A 440 3.47 39.45 -48.03
N LEU A 441 3.24 38.22 -47.59
CA LEU A 441 2.11 37.86 -46.73
C LEU A 441 2.52 38.02 -45.26
N VAL A 442 2.77 39.28 -44.85
CA VAL A 442 3.20 39.65 -43.50
C VAL A 442 1.99 40.02 -42.63
N ARG A 443 1.95 39.48 -41.41
CA ARG A 443 1.03 39.93 -40.35
C ARG A 443 1.84 40.44 -39.17
N THR A 444 1.33 41.50 -38.56
CA THR A 444 1.93 42.15 -37.40
C THR A 444 1.01 41.92 -36.21
N PHE A 445 1.56 41.39 -35.13
CA PHE A 445 0.87 41.12 -33.89
C PHE A 445 1.51 41.95 -32.77
N ARG A 446 0.69 42.45 -31.85
CA ARG A 446 1.16 43.17 -30.66
C ARG A 446 1.17 42.23 -29.48
N LEU A 447 2.29 42.18 -28.78
CA LEU A 447 2.51 41.33 -27.63
C LEU A 447 2.79 42.25 -26.42
N GLU A 448 2.33 41.88 -25.23
CA GLU A 448 2.56 42.66 -24.02
C GLU A 448 2.86 41.70 -22.85
N ALA A 449 4.08 41.81 -22.31
CA ALA A 449 4.51 41.10 -21.11
C ALA A 449 3.87 41.74 -19.87
N ARG A 450 3.16 40.96 -19.05
CA ARG A 450 2.50 41.49 -17.85
C ARG A 450 2.97 40.82 -16.55
N PRO A 451 3.40 41.58 -15.53
CA PRO A 451 3.97 41.04 -14.29
C PRO A 451 2.92 40.50 -13.32
N ASP A 452 1.63 40.80 -13.54
CA ASP A 452 0.51 40.31 -12.73
C ASP A 452 -0.07 38.97 -13.22
N LEU A 453 0.31 38.52 -14.43
CA LEU A 453 -0.14 37.25 -14.98
C LEU A 453 0.65 36.08 -14.35
N PRO A 454 -0.04 35.01 -13.90
CA PRO A 454 0.63 33.84 -13.33
C PRO A 454 1.30 33.00 -14.41
N ARG A 455 2.40 32.33 -14.04
CA ARG A 455 3.14 31.44 -14.93
C ARG A 455 2.60 30.02 -14.93
N ALA A 456 2.77 29.35 -16.07
CA ALA A 456 2.52 27.92 -16.18
C ALA A 456 3.45 27.13 -15.24
N GLN A 457 2.92 26.09 -14.63
CA GLN A 457 3.68 25.13 -13.82
C GLN A 457 3.31 23.72 -14.27
N VAL A 458 4.32 22.93 -14.61
CA VAL A 458 4.18 21.48 -14.72
C VAL A 458 4.06 20.90 -13.32
N LEU A 459 3.04 20.08 -13.12
CA LEU A 459 2.81 19.34 -11.87
C LEU A 459 3.20 17.88 -12.02
N THR A 460 2.98 17.30 -13.21
CA THR A 460 3.58 16.02 -13.61
C THR A 460 3.90 16.02 -15.11
N PRO A 461 5.03 15.42 -15.52
CA PRO A 461 6.03 14.74 -14.70
C PRO A 461 7.21 15.64 -14.29
N GLU A 462 7.55 15.62 -13.00
CA GLU A 462 8.95 15.48 -12.54
C GLU A 462 8.96 14.43 -11.42
N GLY A 463 9.83 13.41 -11.51
CA GLY A 463 10.04 12.42 -10.43
C GLY A 463 9.09 11.21 -10.34
N GLY A 464 7.90 11.22 -10.94
CA GLY A 464 7.07 10.01 -11.02
C GLY A 464 5.57 10.21 -11.17
N ALA A 465 5.07 10.04 -12.41
CA ALA A 465 3.64 9.94 -12.70
C ALA A 465 3.34 8.87 -13.77
N VAL A 466 4.23 7.87 -13.89
CA VAL A 466 3.97 6.67 -14.68
C VAL A 466 3.13 5.73 -13.83
N VAL A 467 1.85 5.61 -14.15
CA VAL A 467 1.00 4.57 -13.60
C VAL A 467 1.36 3.28 -14.34
N GLU A 468 2.05 2.37 -13.65
CA GLU A 468 2.37 1.05 -14.19
C GLU A 468 1.07 0.25 -14.32
N GLY A 469 0.53 0.25 -15.55
CA GLY A 469 -0.57 -0.63 -15.91
C GLY A 469 -0.11 -2.08 -15.94
N GLY A 470 -1.06 -3.01 -15.77
CA GLY A 470 -0.84 -4.44 -16.01
C GLY A 470 -0.63 -4.75 -17.51
N PRO A 471 -1.30 -5.76 -18.10
CA PRO A 471 -1.02 -6.24 -19.46
C PRO A 471 -1.32 -5.26 -20.63
N GLY A 472 -1.44 -3.96 -20.38
CA GLY A 472 -1.57 -2.89 -21.37
C GLY A 472 -0.45 -1.84 -21.38
N GLY A 473 0.63 -2.05 -20.59
CA GLY A 473 1.83 -1.20 -20.58
C GLY A 473 1.75 0.06 -19.70
N ALA A 474 2.85 0.79 -19.65
CA ALA A 474 3.00 2.04 -18.91
C ALA A 474 2.08 3.16 -19.44
N ARG A 475 1.57 4.01 -18.54
CA ARG A 475 0.86 5.26 -18.87
C ARG A 475 1.45 6.40 -18.08
N ALA A 476 1.72 7.53 -18.74
CA ALA A 476 2.15 8.74 -18.04
C ALA A 476 0.96 9.69 -17.85
N ARG A 477 0.74 10.14 -16.61
CA ARG A 477 -0.20 11.23 -16.32
C ARG A 477 0.51 12.56 -16.55
N LEU A 478 -0.03 13.37 -17.44
CA LEU A 478 0.47 14.70 -17.79
C LEU A 478 -0.37 15.76 -17.07
N GLN A 479 0.26 16.69 -16.35
CA GLN A 479 -0.46 17.73 -15.59
C GLN A 479 0.21 19.10 -15.64
N VAL A 480 -0.57 20.11 -15.98
CA VAL A 480 -0.16 21.53 -16.03
C VAL A 480 -1.27 22.43 -15.45
N GLY A 481 -0.87 23.51 -14.79
CA GLY A 481 -1.77 24.55 -14.29
C GLY A 481 -1.06 25.90 -14.20
N PHE A 482 -1.76 26.91 -13.67
CA PHE A 482 -1.17 28.20 -13.32
C PHE A 482 -0.94 28.31 -11.81
N THR A 483 0.21 28.89 -11.42
CA THR A 483 0.50 29.17 -10.00
C THR A 483 0.04 30.57 -9.60
N GLY A 484 -0.94 30.62 -8.70
CA GLY A 484 -1.54 31.89 -8.25
C GLY A 484 -2.55 32.48 -9.23
N GLY A 485 -3.14 33.62 -8.85
CA GLY A 485 -4.25 34.24 -9.59
C GLY A 485 -5.57 33.44 -9.50
N ASN A 486 -6.69 34.11 -9.79
CA ASN A 486 -7.99 33.46 -9.97
C ASN A 486 -8.27 33.28 -11.47
N VAL A 487 -7.36 32.57 -12.15
CA VAL A 487 -7.48 32.26 -13.57
C VAL A 487 -8.72 31.39 -13.81
N ARG A 488 -9.46 31.68 -14.89
CA ARG A 488 -10.65 30.94 -15.33
C ARG A 488 -10.48 30.51 -16.78
N GLN A 489 -11.43 29.70 -17.28
CA GLN A 489 -11.49 29.24 -18.67
C GLN A 489 -10.17 28.60 -19.13
N LEU A 490 -9.62 27.70 -18.30
CA LEU A 490 -8.38 27.01 -18.62
C LEU A 490 -8.56 26.09 -19.82
N ALA A 491 -7.56 26.10 -20.68
CA ALA A 491 -7.40 25.16 -21.77
C ALA A 491 -5.90 24.90 -21.97
N ALA A 492 -5.51 23.65 -22.20
CA ALA A 492 -4.11 23.30 -22.45
C ALA A 492 -3.99 22.26 -23.55
N THR A 493 -2.87 22.30 -24.27
CA THR A 493 -2.44 21.26 -25.20
C THR A 493 -1.06 20.78 -24.79
N ALA A 494 -0.89 19.46 -24.66
CA ALA A 494 0.41 18.84 -24.46
C ALA A 494 0.98 18.33 -25.79
N TYR A 495 2.26 18.57 -26.01
CA TYR A 495 3.03 18.12 -27.18
C TYR A 495 4.23 17.32 -26.68
N VAL A 496 4.24 16.02 -26.94
CA VAL A 496 5.31 15.11 -26.52
C VAL A 496 6.18 14.76 -27.72
N PHE A 497 7.46 15.04 -27.58
CA PHE A 497 8.49 14.71 -28.56
C PHE A 497 9.44 13.66 -27.98
N THR A 498 9.84 12.67 -28.75
CA THR A 498 11.03 11.86 -28.41
C THR A 498 12.28 12.74 -28.50
N GLN A 499 13.27 12.43 -27.66
CA GLN A 499 14.64 12.92 -27.81
C GLN A 499 15.53 11.75 -28.23
N ASP A 500 16.16 11.84 -29.41
CA ASP A 500 17.27 10.95 -29.78
C ASP A 500 18.63 11.58 -29.41
N GLN A 501 19.70 10.77 -29.43
CA GLN A 501 21.06 11.27 -29.15
C GLN A 501 21.65 12.14 -30.27
N ALA A 502 21.01 12.21 -31.44
CA ALA A 502 21.42 13.04 -32.57
C ALA A 502 20.76 14.44 -32.56
N GLY A 503 19.84 14.70 -31.63
CA GLY A 503 19.09 15.95 -31.52
C GLY A 503 17.85 16.03 -32.42
N ASN A 504 17.47 14.95 -33.12
CA ASN A 504 16.18 14.94 -33.80
C ASN A 504 15.09 14.76 -32.74
N SER A 505 14.01 15.53 -32.90
CA SER A 505 12.82 15.39 -32.08
C SER A 505 11.62 15.07 -32.96
N GLN A 506 10.95 13.95 -32.67
CA GLN A 506 9.75 13.51 -33.38
C GLN A 506 8.55 13.62 -32.46
N LEU A 507 7.51 14.31 -32.91
CA LEU A 507 6.22 14.34 -32.22
C LEU A 507 5.62 12.92 -32.18
N VAL A 508 5.44 12.38 -30.98
CA VAL A 508 4.85 11.05 -30.75
C VAL A 508 3.45 11.13 -30.14
N HIS A 509 3.12 12.24 -29.48
CA HIS A 509 1.80 12.45 -28.90
C HIS A 509 1.45 13.95 -28.87
N GLN A 510 0.18 14.25 -29.18
CA GLN A 510 -0.40 15.59 -29.06
C GLN A 510 -1.84 15.42 -28.59
N VAL A 511 -2.25 16.15 -27.54
CA VAL A 511 -3.57 16.01 -26.94
C VAL A 511 -4.07 17.34 -26.37
N GLU A 512 -5.36 17.65 -26.59
CA GLU A 512 -6.08 18.69 -25.84
C GLU A 512 -6.42 18.11 -24.45
N MET A 513 -5.96 18.75 -23.39
CA MET A 513 -6.03 18.21 -22.02
C MET A 513 -7.38 18.52 -21.37
N ASP A 514 -7.85 17.62 -20.50
CA ASP A 514 -9.07 17.83 -19.72
C ASP A 514 -8.81 18.86 -18.61
N CYS A 515 -9.36 20.06 -18.77
CA CYS A 515 -9.15 21.20 -17.86
C CYS A 515 -10.31 21.41 -16.88
N THR A 516 -9.94 21.50 -15.60
CA THR A 516 -10.78 21.92 -14.48
C THR A 516 -10.41 23.36 -14.05
N GLU A 517 -11.03 23.92 -13.01
CA GLU A 517 -10.86 25.34 -12.63
C GLU A 517 -9.40 25.80 -12.40
N ARG A 518 -8.47 24.90 -12.05
CA ARG A 518 -7.06 25.24 -11.80
C ARG A 518 -6.02 24.31 -12.45
N LEU A 519 -6.47 23.23 -13.09
CA LEU A 519 -5.61 22.10 -13.46
C LEU A 519 -6.10 21.44 -14.75
N CYS A 520 -5.19 21.24 -15.69
CA CYS A 520 -5.38 20.42 -16.89
C CYS A 520 -4.65 19.09 -16.74
N THR A 521 -5.30 17.98 -17.08
CA THR A 521 -4.75 16.61 -16.97
C THR A 521 -4.96 15.81 -18.26
N ASP A 522 -4.03 14.93 -18.59
CA ASP A 522 -4.20 13.81 -19.53
C ASP A 522 -3.63 12.50 -18.94
N GLU A 523 -4.18 11.35 -19.35
CA GLU A 523 -3.69 10.00 -19.04
C GLU A 523 -3.65 9.08 -20.28
N SER A 524 -3.80 9.65 -21.48
CA SER A 524 -3.82 8.89 -22.73
C SER A 524 -2.43 8.61 -23.28
N PHE A 525 -1.42 9.40 -22.90
CA PHE A 525 -0.03 9.17 -23.29
C PHE A 525 0.54 7.85 -22.73
N ARG A 526 1.00 6.99 -23.65
CA ARG A 526 1.68 5.72 -23.36
C ARG A 526 3.15 5.82 -23.76
N PRO A 527 4.07 6.12 -22.82
CA PRO A 527 5.49 6.10 -23.09
C PRO A 527 6.00 4.66 -23.23
N VAL A 528 7.09 4.50 -23.97
CA VAL A 528 7.85 3.25 -24.15
C VAL A 528 9.07 3.31 -23.25
N ASP A 529 9.40 2.20 -22.57
CA ASP A 529 10.56 2.14 -21.68
C ASP A 529 11.88 2.27 -22.48
N GLY A 530 12.94 2.80 -21.88
CA GLY A 530 14.21 3.10 -22.57
C GLY A 530 14.21 4.34 -23.47
N HIS A 531 13.19 5.21 -23.39
CA HIS A 531 13.11 6.47 -24.15
C HIS A 531 13.12 7.71 -23.25
N SER A 532 13.73 8.78 -23.78
CA SER A 532 13.60 10.15 -23.27
C SER A 532 12.55 10.93 -24.08
N TYR A 533 11.69 11.65 -23.37
CA TYR A 533 10.64 12.49 -23.95
C TYR A 533 10.76 13.93 -23.43
N ARG A 534 10.68 14.90 -24.34
CA ARG A 534 10.49 16.33 -24.02
C ARG A 534 9.02 16.68 -24.20
N ILE A 535 8.41 17.27 -23.18
CA ILE A 535 6.98 17.57 -23.13
C ILE A 535 6.79 19.08 -23.03
N PHE A 536 6.18 19.68 -24.05
CA PHE A 536 5.73 21.06 -24.00
C PHE A 536 4.25 21.13 -23.65
N TYR A 537 3.93 21.97 -22.67
CA TYR A 537 2.57 22.36 -22.33
C TYR A 537 2.33 23.78 -22.80
N VAL A 538 1.24 23.99 -23.52
CA VAL A 538 0.79 25.32 -23.92
C VAL A 538 -0.56 25.54 -23.27
N ILE A 539 -0.63 26.45 -22.30
CA ILE A 539 -1.79 26.65 -21.43
C ILE A 539 -2.28 28.10 -21.55
N GLN A 540 -3.58 28.25 -21.77
CA GLN A 540 -4.26 29.53 -21.84
C GLN A 540 -5.32 29.65 -20.73
N GLY A 541 -5.64 30.88 -20.36
CA GLY A 541 -6.66 31.18 -19.37
C GLY A 541 -7.07 32.64 -19.42
N GLN A 542 -7.95 33.02 -18.49
CA GLN A 542 -8.49 34.37 -18.36
C GLN A 542 -8.28 34.90 -16.93
N LEU A 543 -7.67 36.08 -16.79
CA LEU A 543 -7.53 36.80 -15.52
C LEU A 543 -8.15 38.20 -15.69
N ASP A 544 -9.05 38.59 -14.79
CA ASP A 544 -9.74 39.90 -14.80
C ASP A 544 -10.32 40.31 -16.17
N GLY A 545 -10.90 39.32 -16.88
CA GLY A 545 -11.47 39.49 -18.21
C GLY A 545 -10.48 39.32 -19.38
N LEU A 546 -9.18 39.43 -19.13
CA LEU A 546 -8.13 39.36 -20.15
C LEU A 546 -7.72 37.91 -20.42
N ARG A 547 -7.81 37.48 -21.69
CA ARG A 547 -7.25 36.19 -22.14
C ARG A 547 -5.75 36.32 -22.34
N PHE A 548 -5.02 35.33 -21.84
CA PHE A 548 -3.57 35.21 -21.95
C PHE A 548 -3.17 33.74 -22.10
N SER A 549 -1.90 33.49 -22.36
CA SER A 549 -1.32 32.15 -22.24
C SER A 549 0.10 32.20 -21.70
N ASP A 550 0.57 31.03 -21.29
CA ASP A 550 1.97 30.76 -21.03
C ASP A 550 2.28 29.34 -21.52
N TRP A 551 3.54 28.94 -21.45
CA TRP A 551 3.99 27.60 -21.77
C TRP A 551 4.89 27.07 -20.66
N ALA A 552 5.05 25.76 -20.58
CA ALA A 552 6.02 25.13 -19.71
C ALA A 552 6.61 23.89 -20.40
N GLU A 553 7.84 23.52 -20.04
CA GLU A 553 8.51 22.31 -20.50
C GLU A 553 8.77 21.37 -19.31
N SER A 554 8.72 20.08 -19.56
CA SER A 554 9.29 19.07 -18.68
C SER A 554 9.90 17.91 -19.47
N GLN A 555 10.61 17.03 -18.78
CA GLN A 555 11.23 15.84 -19.35
C GLN A 555 10.73 14.59 -18.63
N LEU A 556 10.48 13.54 -19.42
CA LEU A 556 10.19 12.19 -18.93
C LEU A 556 11.24 11.26 -19.51
N VAL A 557 12.16 10.79 -18.67
CA VAL A 557 13.14 9.76 -19.02
C VAL A 557 12.64 8.44 -18.44
N LEU A 558 12.50 7.42 -19.28
CA LEU A 558 12.25 6.05 -18.83
C LEU A 558 13.51 5.21 -19.04
N GLU A 559 13.97 4.59 -17.96
CA GLU A 559 15.01 3.56 -18.00
C GLU A 559 14.56 2.36 -18.86
N PRO A 560 15.50 1.60 -19.43
CA PRO A 560 15.20 0.29 -19.99
C PRO A 560 14.47 -0.61 -18.98
N ALA A 561 13.53 -1.44 -19.43
CA ALA A 561 12.77 -2.35 -18.57
C ALA A 561 12.62 -3.78 -19.13
N VAL A 562 12.74 -4.75 -18.22
CA VAL A 562 12.49 -6.19 -18.46
C VAL A 562 11.29 -6.63 -17.64
N VAL A 563 10.39 -7.40 -18.26
CA VAL A 563 9.19 -7.93 -17.61
C VAL A 563 9.31 -9.44 -17.49
N VAL A 564 9.17 -9.95 -16.25
CA VAL A 564 9.10 -11.38 -15.94
C VAL A 564 7.65 -11.72 -15.56
N GLN A 565 6.96 -12.48 -16.41
CA GLN A 565 5.57 -12.90 -16.21
C GLN A 565 5.49 -14.39 -15.81
N GLY A 566 4.39 -14.79 -15.18
CA GLY A 566 4.11 -16.20 -14.82
C GLY A 566 4.45 -16.60 -13.38
N LEU A 567 5.07 -15.72 -12.58
CA LEU A 567 5.38 -15.99 -11.17
C LEU A 567 4.11 -15.95 -10.28
N PRO A 568 3.83 -17.00 -9.48
CA PRO A 568 2.67 -17.04 -8.58
C PRO A 568 2.96 -16.29 -7.28
N LEU A 569 2.95 -14.96 -7.33
CA LEU A 569 3.12 -14.12 -6.14
C LEU A 569 1.91 -14.20 -5.20
N THR A 570 2.17 -14.20 -3.90
CA THR A 570 1.17 -14.13 -2.83
C THR A 570 0.59 -12.71 -2.70
N ALA A 571 -0.42 -12.53 -1.83
CA ALA A 571 -1.05 -11.23 -1.61
C ALA A 571 -0.11 -10.17 -0.97
N ASP A 572 0.92 -10.62 -0.26
CA ASP A 572 2.03 -9.82 0.28
C ASP A 572 3.18 -9.61 -0.72
N GLY A 573 3.07 -10.15 -1.94
CA GLY A 573 4.06 -10.00 -3.01
C GLY A 573 5.28 -10.93 -2.89
N SER A 574 5.24 -11.91 -1.98
CA SER A 574 6.29 -12.92 -1.84
C SER A 574 6.03 -14.16 -2.69
N LEU A 575 7.07 -15.00 -2.82
CA LEU A 575 7.05 -16.22 -3.61
C LEU A 575 7.27 -17.43 -2.70
N ASP A 576 6.24 -18.26 -2.54
CA ASP A 576 6.28 -19.47 -1.70
C ASP A 576 6.96 -20.62 -2.47
N LEU A 577 8.21 -20.93 -2.10
CA LEU A 577 9.00 -22.01 -2.71
C LEU A 577 8.37 -23.40 -2.49
N GLY A 578 7.45 -23.56 -1.53
CA GLY A 578 6.71 -24.80 -1.29
C GLY A 578 5.69 -25.11 -2.39
N GLN A 579 5.32 -24.11 -3.21
CA GLN A 579 4.41 -24.25 -4.35
C GLN A 579 5.14 -24.39 -5.70
N MET A 580 6.47 -24.53 -5.68
CA MET A 580 7.27 -24.69 -6.88
C MET A 580 7.04 -26.08 -7.53
N PRO A 581 6.69 -26.15 -8.83
CA PRO A 581 6.66 -27.42 -9.56
C PRO A 581 8.04 -28.09 -9.59
N LEU A 582 8.09 -29.43 -9.69
CA LEU A 582 9.34 -30.19 -9.86
C LEU A 582 10.25 -29.64 -10.97
N ASP A 583 9.61 -29.16 -12.03
CA ASP A 583 10.18 -28.61 -13.26
C ASP A 583 10.60 -27.12 -13.15
N GLY A 584 10.39 -26.48 -12.01
CA GLY A 584 10.46 -25.02 -11.83
C GLY A 584 9.18 -24.29 -12.27
N TRP A 585 9.08 -23.00 -11.94
CA TRP A 585 7.98 -22.17 -12.45
C TRP A 585 8.21 -21.77 -13.91
N PRO A 586 7.22 -21.96 -14.80
CA PRO A 586 7.29 -21.41 -16.15
C PRO A 586 7.15 -19.89 -16.08
N VAL A 587 8.10 -19.17 -16.67
CA VAL A 587 8.06 -17.71 -16.79
C VAL A 587 8.23 -17.28 -18.23
N GLU A 588 7.65 -16.14 -18.60
CA GLU A 588 7.92 -15.47 -19.86
C GLU A 588 8.71 -14.19 -19.60
N VAL A 589 9.83 -14.03 -20.29
CA VAL A 589 10.70 -12.85 -20.20
C VAL A 589 10.59 -12.06 -21.49
N SER A 590 10.30 -10.76 -21.38
CA SER A 590 10.21 -9.84 -22.51
C SER A 590 10.87 -8.51 -22.19
N SER A 591 11.57 -7.92 -23.16
CA SER A 591 11.96 -6.51 -23.12
C SER A 591 10.77 -5.60 -23.50
N SER A 592 10.86 -4.33 -23.10
CA SER A 592 9.91 -3.27 -23.51
C SER A 592 10.63 -2.06 -24.09
N THR A 593 11.83 -2.30 -24.65
CA THR A 593 12.88 -1.29 -24.91
C THR A 593 13.42 -1.41 -26.33
N LEU A 594 14.05 -0.34 -26.83
CA LEU A 594 14.85 -0.40 -28.07
C LEU A 594 16.33 -0.72 -27.82
N GLU A 595 16.80 -0.57 -26.58
CA GLU A 595 18.18 -0.94 -26.23
C GLU A 595 18.29 -2.46 -26.07
N GLU A 596 19.34 -3.05 -26.65
CA GLU A 596 19.60 -4.48 -26.65
C GLU A 596 20.08 -4.92 -25.26
N ILE A 597 19.28 -5.73 -24.58
CA ILE A 597 19.60 -6.31 -23.27
C ILE A 597 20.14 -7.71 -23.53
N GLY A 598 21.39 -7.97 -23.14
CA GLY A 598 22.05 -9.25 -23.42
C GLY A 598 21.44 -10.41 -22.64
N GLY A 599 21.47 -10.32 -21.32
CA GLY A 599 21.06 -11.44 -20.45
C GLY A 599 20.40 -11.02 -19.14
N LEU A 600 19.46 -11.84 -18.69
CA LEU A 600 18.84 -11.79 -17.37
C LEU A 600 19.23 -13.04 -16.59
N SER A 601 19.76 -12.84 -15.38
CA SER A 601 20.03 -13.89 -14.41
C SER A 601 19.40 -13.56 -13.06
N ALA A 602 19.36 -14.55 -12.16
CA ALA A 602 18.85 -14.35 -10.81
C ALA A 602 19.73 -15.06 -9.78
N VAL A 603 19.78 -14.50 -8.58
CA VAL A 603 20.53 -15.03 -7.44
C VAL A 603 19.59 -15.12 -6.24
N LEU A 604 19.48 -16.30 -5.64
CA LEU A 604 18.76 -16.52 -4.39
C LEU A 604 19.70 -16.35 -3.18
N ARG A 605 19.25 -15.62 -2.17
CA ARG A 605 19.81 -15.64 -0.82
C ARG A 605 18.74 -16.14 0.14
N LEU A 606 18.95 -17.29 0.75
CA LEU A 606 18.03 -17.89 1.71
C LEU A 606 18.67 -17.91 3.11
N THR A 607 17.88 -17.52 4.10
CA THR A 607 18.24 -17.52 5.52
C THR A 607 17.23 -18.31 6.34
N ASP A 608 17.71 -18.95 7.40
CA ASP A 608 16.85 -19.51 8.43
C ASP A 608 16.13 -18.38 9.18
N ALA A 609 14.80 -18.46 9.31
CA ALA A 609 13.99 -17.34 9.80
C ALA A 609 14.03 -17.17 11.33
N GLU A 610 14.47 -18.17 12.09
CA GLU A 610 14.62 -18.10 13.56
C GLU A 610 16.02 -17.61 13.97
N SER A 611 17.05 -18.04 13.25
CA SER A 611 18.47 -17.74 13.56
C SER A 611 19.09 -16.63 12.71
N GLY A 612 18.56 -16.36 11.52
CA GLY A 612 19.11 -15.41 10.55
C GLY A 612 20.37 -15.90 9.82
N GLU A 613 20.80 -17.14 10.03
CA GLU A 613 21.99 -17.70 9.39
C GLU A 613 21.74 -18.06 7.91
N PRO A 614 22.72 -17.83 7.01
CA PRO A 614 22.60 -18.17 5.60
C PRO A 614 22.60 -19.69 5.39
N VAL A 615 21.69 -20.17 4.54
CA VAL A 615 21.49 -21.61 4.32
C VAL A 615 22.40 -22.10 3.18
N PRO A 616 23.44 -22.93 3.45
CA PRO A 616 24.32 -23.44 2.41
C PRO A 616 23.66 -24.56 1.61
N GLY A 617 24.03 -24.68 0.33
CA GLY A 617 23.60 -25.79 -0.54
C GLY A 617 22.30 -25.57 -1.31
N VAL A 618 21.52 -24.53 -0.98
CA VAL A 618 20.39 -24.09 -1.82
C VAL A 618 20.89 -23.15 -2.91
N GLY A 619 20.53 -23.42 -4.15
CA GLY A 619 20.92 -22.62 -5.31
C GLY A 619 19.74 -22.33 -6.22
N LEU A 620 19.80 -21.21 -6.94
CA LEU A 620 18.84 -20.87 -7.99
C LEU A 620 19.56 -20.90 -9.33
N ASN A 621 18.99 -21.63 -10.29
CA ASN A 621 19.54 -21.72 -11.64
C ASN A 621 18.62 -20.99 -12.62
N PHE A 622 19.00 -19.78 -13.01
CA PHE A 622 18.28 -18.98 -13.98
C PHE A 622 19.25 -18.07 -14.74
N LEU A 623 19.35 -18.30 -16.04
CA LEU A 623 20.02 -17.46 -17.01
C LEU A 623 19.24 -17.55 -18.32
N VAL A 624 18.87 -16.42 -18.88
CA VAL A 624 18.13 -16.34 -20.14
C VAL A 624 18.58 -15.10 -20.92
N ASP A 625 18.82 -15.26 -22.21
CA ASP A 625 19.04 -14.12 -23.10
C ASP A 625 17.72 -13.33 -23.22
N VAL A 626 17.77 -11.99 -23.14
CA VAL A 626 16.55 -11.18 -23.20
C VAL A 626 16.21 -10.90 -24.67
N PRO A 627 15.01 -11.25 -25.15
CA PRO A 627 14.68 -11.04 -26.56
C PRO A 627 14.49 -9.54 -26.87
N GLU A 628 15.05 -9.07 -27.98
CA GLU A 628 14.80 -7.71 -28.52
C GLU A 628 13.32 -7.48 -28.85
N THR A 629 12.60 -8.53 -29.26
CA THR A 629 11.16 -8.46 -29.57
C THR A 629 10.42 -9.73 -29.16
N GLY A 630 9.20 -9.56 -28.62
CA GLY A 630 8.36 -10.67 -28.16
C GLY A 630 8.69 -11.15 -26.74
N SER A 631 8.25 -12.37 -26.41
CA SER A 631 8.57 -13.04 -25.14
C SER A 631 9.33 -14.34 -25.37
N GLN A 632 10.26 -14.63 -24.45
CA GLN A 632 11.04 -15.86 -24.41
C GLN A 632 10.62 -16.68 -23.18
N PRO A 633 10.15 -17.93 -23.36
CA PRO A 633 9.82 -18.79 -22.25
C PRO A 633 11.10 -19.30 -21.56
N ALA A 634 11.12 -19.20 -20.24
CA ALA A 634 12.17 -19.71 -19.36
C ALA A 634 11.57 -20.43 -18.16
N ARG A 635 12.42 -21.00 -17.31
CA ARG A 635 11.99 -21.70 -16.08
C ARG A 635 12.83 -21.27 -14.89
N LEU A 636 12.17 -20.78 -13.85
CA LEU A 636 12.79 -20.43 -12.58
C LEU A 636 12.79 -21.66 -11.67
N GLN A 637 13.96 -22.25 -11.44
CA GLN A 637 14.11 -23.44 -10.58
C GLN A 637 15.10 -23.18 -9.45
N VAL A 638 14.65 -23.47 -8.23
CA VAL A 638 15.49 -23.57 -7.03
C VAL A 638 15.85 -25.04 -6.80
N GLN A 639 17.07 -25.33 -6.37
CA GLN A 639 17.59 -26.67 -6.14
C GLN A 639 18.16 -26.77 -4.71
N GLY A 640 18.08 -27.95 -4.08
CA GLY A 640 18.60 -28.19 -2.73
C GLY A 640 17.60 -27.96 -1.59
N LEU A 641 16.37 -27.53 -1.88
CA LEU A 641 15.30 -27.32 -0.88
C LEU A 641 14.96 -28.62 -0.12
N GLU A 642 15.12 -29.76 -0.78
CA GLU A 642 14.94 -31.10 -0.23
C GLU A 642 15.98 -31.52 0.83
N THR A 643 17.07 -30.75 0.98
CA THR A 643 18.14 -31.00 1.95
C THR A 643 17.97 -30.21 3.26
N LEU A 644 16.94 -29.38 3.35
CA LEU A 644 16.70 -28.48 4.48
C LEU A 644 16.08 -29.19 5.69
N ARG A 645 16.36 -28.65 6.88
CA ARG A 645 15.79 -29.14 8.13
C ARG A 645 14.36 -28.64 8.32
N PRO A 646 13.55 -29.26 9.19
CA PRO A 646 12.24 -28.75 9.57
C PRO A 646 12.31 -27.36 10.21
N GLY A 647 11.71 -26.35 9.58
CA GLY A 647 11.85 -24.95 9.98
C GLY A 647 11.19 -23.97 9.00
N GLN A 648 11.28 -22.68 9.34
CA GLN A 648 10.87 -21.58 8.47
C GLN A 648 12.10 -20.92 7.86
N TYR A 649 12.03 -20.65 6.57
CA TYR A 649 13.09 -20.01 5.79
C TYR A 649 12.52 -18.79 5.06
N ALA A 650 13.27 -17.70 5.09
CA ALA A 650 12.96 -16.46 4.41
C ALA A 650 14.18 -15.98 3.63
N GLY A 651 13.95 -15.27 2.53
CA GLY A 651 15.05 -14.85 1.67
C GLY A 651 14.61 -13.92 0.57
N GLU A 652 15.52 -13.66 -0.36
CA GLU A 652 15.29 -12.77 -1.50
C GLU A 652 15.91 -13.37 -2.77
N ILE A 653 15.17 -13.26 -3.88
CA ILE A 653 15.71 -13.44 -5.24
C ILE A 653 16.02 -12.05 -5.79
N THR A 654 17.29 -11.78 -6.05
CA THR A 654 17.75 -10.56 -6.73
C THR A 654 18.00 -10.87 -8.20
N TRP A 655 17.44 -10.06 -9.10
CA TRP A 655 17.69 -10.16 -10.54
C TRP A 655 18.94 -9.36 -10.95
N GLN A 656 19.64 -9.80 -11.98
CA GLN A 656 20.84 -9.15 -12.52
C GLN A 656 20.80 -9.15 -14.06
N THR A 657 21.00 -7.98 -14.65
CA THR A 657 20.98 -7.76 -16.11
C THR A 657 22.36 -7.42 -16.65
N THR A 658 22.67 -7.91 -17.85
CA THR A 658 23.91 -7.61 -18.57
C THR A 658 23.65 -7.13 -19.99
N ASP A 659 24.54 -6.27 -20.50
CA ASP A 659 24.62 -5.90 -21.91
C ASP A 659 25.03 -7.11 -22.79
N PRO A 660 24.94 -7.03 -24.12
CA PRO A 660 25.39 -8.08 -25.05
C PRO A 660 26.91 -8.38 -25.00
N ALA A 661 27.70 -7.52 -24.35
CA ALA A 661 29.12 -7.73 -24.09
C ALA A 661 29.41 -8.36 -22.70
N GLY A 662 28.37 -8.75 -21.95
CA GLY A 662 28.47 -9.40 -20.64
C GLY A 662 28.80 -8.46 -19.48
N ARG A 663 28.59 -7.14 -19.63
CA ARG A 663 28.81 -6.13 -18.57
C ARG A 663 27.51 -5.86 -17.83
N PRO A 664 27.54 -5.55 -16.51
CA PRO A 664 26.33 -5.15 -15.79
C PRO A 664 25.65 -3.95 -16.47
N MET A 665 24.32 -4.03 -16.60
CA MET A 665 23.48 -2.99 -17.17
C MET A 665 22.33 -2.70 -16.20
N ASP A 666 22.13 -1.44 -15.85
CA ASP A 666 21.04 -1.01 -14.98
C ASP A 666 19.73 -0.98 -15.77
N VAL A 667 18.76 -1.81 -15.35
CA VAL A 667 17.48 -2.03 -16.03
C VAL A 667 16.37 -2.16 -14.97
N ARG A 668 15.21 -1.56 -15.21
CA ARG A 668 14.03 -1.69 -14.35
C ARG A 668 13.37 -3.06 -14.54
N ILE A 669 13.32 -3.87 -13.49
CA ILE A 669 12.80 -5.24 -13.56
C ILE A 669 11.40 -5.31 -12.93
N ARG A 670 10.41 -5.74 -13.71
CA ARG A 670 9.01 -5.90 -13.29
C ARG A 670 8.70 -7.39 -13.03
N PRO A 671 8.01 -7.75 -11.93
CA PRO A 671 7.32 -6.85 -11.00
C PRO A 671 8.22 -6.16 -9.97
N ALA A 672 9.41 -6.71 -9.65
CA ALA A 672 10.41 -6.04 -8.81
C ALA A 672 11.83 -6.58 -9.08
N ALA A 673 12.84 -5.73 -8.87
CA ALA A 673 14.27 -6.10 -8.97
C ALA A 673 14.75 -7.06 -7.86
N THR A 674 14.03 -7.09 -6.73
CA THR A 674 14.19 -8.08 -5.67
C THR A 674 12.82 -8.62 -5.29
N LEU A 675 12.69 -9.95 -5.22
CA LEU A 675 11.47 -10.64 -4.82
C LEU A 675 11.68 -11.36 -3.49
N PRO A 676 10.88 -11.07 -2.44
CA PRO A 676 10.95 -11.82 -1.20
C PRO A 676 10.44 -13.25 -1.43
N VAL A 677 11.12 -14.23 -0.84
CA VAL A 677 10.74 -15.64 -0.89
C VAL A 677 10.53 -16.21 0.49
N THR A 678 9.60 -17.17 0.60
CA THR A 678 9.35 -17.92 1.83
C THR A 678 9.36 -19.41 1.53
N TYR A 679 9.78 -20.21 2.51
CA TYR A 679 9.71 -21.67 2.44
C TYR A 679 9.53 -22.23 3.85
N THR A 680 8.58 -23.15 4.03
CA THR A 680 8.34 -23.81 5.31
C THR A 680 8.48 -25.32 5.14
N VAL A 681 9.45 -25.91 5.83
CA VAL A 681 9.59 -27.36 5.94
C VAL A 681 8.82 -27.81 7.19
N PRO A 682 7.72 -28.57 7.06
CA PRO A 682 6.89 -28.93 8.21
C PRO A 682 7.61 -29.87 9.19
N ARG A 683 7.49 -29.59 10.50
CA ARG A 683 7.97 -30.49 11.57
C ARG A 683 7.07 -31.74 11.66
N PRO A 684 7.64 -32.95 11.76
CA PRO A 684 6.86 -34.16 12.03
C PRO A 684 6.16 -34.06 13.39
N LEU A 685 4.86 -34.36 13.43
CA LEU A 685 4.01 -34.17 14.60
C LEU A 685 3.44 -35.50 15.13
N ALA A 686 3.57 -35.71 16.44
CA ALA A 686 2.85 -36.73 17.20
C ALA A 686 1.76 -36.11 18.09
N ARG A 687 0.54 -36.65 18.05
CA ARG A 687 -0.59 -36.26 18.89
C ARG A 687 -0.94 -37.36 19.86
N VAL A 688 -0.90 -37.06 21.15
CA VAL A 688 -1.20 -37.98 22.23
C VAL A 688 -2.65 -37.76 22.67
N GLU A 689 -3.49 -38.79 22.55
CA GLU A 689 -4.95 -38.63 22.74
C GLU A 689 -5.38 -38.53 24.23
N ALA A 690 -4.45 -38.72 25.18
CA ALA A 690 -4.73 -38.73 26.62
C ALA A 690 -4.11 -37.52 27.35
N GLN A 691 -4.89 -36.87 28.21
CA GLN A 691 -4.44 -35.79 29.11
C GLN A 691 -4.13 -36.28 30.53
N THR A 692 -4.72 -37.41 30.92
CA THR A 692 -4.44 -38.12 32.18
C THR A 692 -4.33 -39.62 31.91
N LEU A 693 -3.28 -40.24 32.42
CA LEU A 693 -3.01 -41.67 32.36
C LEU A 693 -3.46 -42.35 33.64
N ASP A 694 -4.22 -43.44 33.53
CA ASP A 694 -4.65 -44.24 34.66
C ASP A 694 -3.93 -45.59 34.64
N PHE A 695 -3.07 -45.81 35.63
CA PHE A 695 -2.36 -47.06 35.85
C PHE A 695 -3.16 -48.06 36.72
N GLY A 696 -4.39 -47.71 37.13
CA GLY A 696 -5.31 -48.61 37.81
C GLY A 696 -5.06 -48.77 39.32
N GLU A 697 -5.64 -49.84 39.88
CA GLU A 697 -5.63 -50.14 41.31
C GLU A 697 -4.90 -51.46 41.61
N VAL A 698 -3.98 -51.42 42.58
CA VAL A 698 -3.18 -52.57 43.03
C VAL A 698 -3.47 -52.83 44.51
N LEU A 699 -3.78 -54.08 44.87
CA LEU A 699 -4.00 -54.46 46.27
C LEU A 699 -2.66 -54.53 47.02
N PHE A 700 -2.54 -53.78 48.13
CA PHE A 700 -1.35 -53.76 48.98
C PHE A 700 -0.97 -55.16 49.46
N ASP A 701 0.32 -55.41 49.50
CA ASP A 701 0.93 -56.61 50.05
C ASP A 701 1.74 -56.22 51.29
N THR A 702 1.51 -56.91 52.41
CA THR A 702 2.24 -56.70 53.67
C THR A 702 3.68 -57.20 53.63
N SER A 703 4.12 -57.86 52.55
CA SER A 703 5.51 -58.24 52.36
C SER A 703 6.43 -57.01 52.19
N PRO A 704 7.67 -57.04 52.75
CA PRO A 704 8.66 -55.96 52.55
C PRO A 704 9.12 -55.81 51.09
N ASN A 705 8.72 -56.73 50.21
CA ASN A 705 9.09 -56.77 48.80
C ASN A 705 8.00 -56.19 47.89
N PHE A 706 6.88 -55.68 48.42
CA PHE A 706 5.87 -55.00 47.60
C PHE A 706 6.50 -53.87 46.77
N ARG A 707 6.20 -53.81 45.47
CA ARG A 707 6.61 -52.77 44.53
C ARG A 707 5.44 -52.48 43.59
N LEU A 708 5.30 -51.24 43.16
CA LEU A 708 4.40 -50.88 42.06
C LEU A 708 5.04 -51.33 40.75
N ASP A 709 4.29 -52.00 39.89
CA ASP A 709 4.67 -52.35 38.53
C ASP A 709 3.39 -52.46 37.70
N GLN A 710 3.07 -51.41 36.92
CA GLN A 710 1.85 -51.31 36.11
C GLN A 710 2.18 -50.73 34.73
N THR A 711 1.42 -51.12 33.70
CA THR A 711 1.62 -50.65 32.32
C THR A 711 0.31 -50.12 31.76
N VAL A 712 0.36 -48.98 31.07
CA VAL A 712 -0.77 -48.37 30.35
C VAL A 712 -0.41 -48.20 28.87
N GLU A 713 -1.33 -48.48 27.96
CA GLU A 713 -1.16 -48.28 26.52
C GLU A 713 -1.78 -46.94 26.12
N VAL A 714 -0.97 -45.98 25.67
CA VAL A 714 -1.41 -44.61 25.34
C VAL A 714 -1.61 -44.47 23.83
N PRO A 715 -2.81 -44.15 23.33
CA PRO A 715 -3.04 -43.94 21.90
C PRO A 715 -2.32 -42.68 21.38
N VAL A 716 -1.61 -42.84 20.26
CA VAL A 716 -0.84 -41.79 19.58
C VAL A 716 -1.14 -41.78 18.08
N GLN A 717 -1.39 -40.60 17.52
CA GLN A 717 -1.51 -40.37 16.07
C GLN A 717 -0.30 -39.60 15.56
N PHE A 718 0.29 -40.05 14.45
CA PHE A 718 1.34 -39.32 13.74
C PHE A 718 0.75 -38.63 12.50
N ALA A 719 1.19 -37.40 12.21
CA ALA A 719 0.71 -36.65 11.05
C ALA A 719 1.27 -37.15 9.71
N ASP A 720 2.45 -37.80 9.74
CA ASP A 720 3.10 -38.47 8.61
C ASP A 720 3.77 -39.77 9.12
N LYS A 721 5.10 -39.91 9.02
CA LYS A 721 5.82 -41.10 9.50
C LYS A 721 5.88 -41.16 11.03
N ALA A 722 5.74 -42.36 11.57
CA ALA A 722 5.91 -42.61 13.00
C ALA A 722 7.38 -42.49 13.42
N PHE A 723 7.62 -41.88 14.58
CA PHE A 723 8.94 -41.66 15.18
C PHE A 723 8.92 -42.03 16.67
N PRO A 724 10.05 -42.46 17.27
CA PRO A 724 10.06 -42.89 18.67
C PRO A 724 9.88 -41.70 19.62
N LEU A 725 9.17 -41.95 20.73
CA LEU A 725 8.87 -40.95 21.75
C LEU A 725 9.66 -41.22 23.04
N VAL A 726 10.35 -40.21 23.53
CA VAL A 726 11.09 -40.23 24.79
C VAL A 726 10.18 -39.74 25.91
N VAL A 727 10.25 -40.39 27.07
CA VAL A 727 9.38 -40.10 28.22
C VAL A 727 10.21 -39.88 29.48
N THR A 728 9.95 -38.77 30.15
CA THR A 728 10.58 -38.40 31.43
C THR A 728 9.54 -38.15 32.50
N LEU A 729 9.82 -38.59 33.73
CA LEU A 729 9.02 -38.27 34.91
C LEU A 729 9.46 -36.91 35.45
N GLU A 730 8.56 -35.92 35.44
CA GLU A 730 8.86 -34.58 35.99
C GLU A 730 8.49 -34.49 37.47
N GLU A 731 7.30 -34.99 37.84
CA GLU A 731 6.78 -34.92 39.20
C GLU A 731 6.09 -36.23 39.63
N SER A 732 6.15 -36.57 40.93
CA SER A 732 5.47 -37.71 41.54
C SER A 732 5.19 -37.45 43.02
N THR A 733 3.98 -37.74 43.49
CA THR A 733 3.63 -37.74 44.92
C THR A 733 4.11 -39.00 45.67
N CYS A 734 4.50 -40.04 44.94
CA CYS A 734 5.04 -41.28 45.49
C CYS A 734 6.57 -41.36 45.29
N ALA A 735 7.28 -41.71 46.36
CA ALA A 735 8.74 -41.70 46.38
C ALA A 735 9.36 -42.84 45.55
N GLN A 736 10.48 -42.55 44.88
CA GLN A 736 11.28 -43.53 44.12
C GLN A 736 10.48 -44.33 43.08
N VAL A 737 9.63 -43.62 42.34
CA VAL A 737 8.89 -44.12 41.17
C VAL A 737 9.67 -43.78 39.90
N ALA A 738 9.68 -44.67 38.92
CA ALA A 738 10.30 -44.49 37.61
C ALA A 738 9.30 -44.86 36.50
N VAL A 739 9.47 -44.24 35.32
CA VAL A 739 8.64 -44.47 34.14
C VAL A 739 9.54 -44.79 32.96
N ALA A 740 9.17 -45.80 32.17
CA ALA A 740 9.81 -46.12 30.91
C ALA A 740 8.76 -46.28 29.80
N ALA A 741 9.09 -45.82 28.60
CA ALA A 741 8.36 -46.14 27.39
C ALA A 741 8.93 -47.39 26.72
N GLY A 742 8.04 -48.23 26.17
CA GLY A 742 8.41 -49.30 25.25
C GLY A 742 8.20 -48.90 23.78
N ASP A 743 8.50 -49.83 22.89
CA ASP A 743 8.33 -49.64 21.44
C ASP A 743 6.88 -49.37 21.04
N LEU A 744 6.68 -48.61 19.96
CA LEU A 744 5.35 -48.29 19.43
C LEU A 744 4.65 -49.56 18.90
N ILE A 745 3.46 -49.83 19.42
CA ILE A 745 2.65 -50.99 19.06
C ILE A 745 1.53 -50.56 18.09
N GLN A 746 1.38 -51.26 16.96
CA GLN A 746 0.23 -51.12 16.08
C GLN A 746 -0.86 -52.14 16.43
N ARG A 747 -2.07 -51.69 16.73
CA ARG A 747 -3.24 -52.55 16.97
C ARG A 747 -4.49 -51.93 16.34
N GLU A 748 -5.22 -52.72 15.54
CA GLU A 748 -6.48 -52.29 14.88
C GLU A 748 -6.37 -50.99 14.06
N GLY A 749 -5.19 -50.73 13.47
CA GLY A 749 -4.93 -49.51 12.68
C GLY A 749 -4.67 -48.25 13.52
N ARG A 750 -4.41 -48.40 14.83
CA ARG A 750 -3.99 -47.31 15.73
C ARG A 750 -2.62 -47.62 16.34
N THR A 751 -1.84 -46.56 16.55
CA THR A 751 -0.55 -46.66 17.25
C THR A 751 -0.75 -46.44 18.74
N PHE A 752 -0.07 -47.25 19.56
CA PHE A 752 -0.07 -47.16 21.01
C PHE A 752 1.37 -47.10 21.55
N LEU A 753 1.61 -46.21 22.51
CA LEU A 753 2.84 -46.09 23.27
C LEU A 753 2.64 -46.78 24.63
N PRO A 754 3.25 -47.95 24.88
CA PRO A 754 3.18 -48.61 26.19
C PRO A 754 4.09 -47.89 27.18
N LEU A 755 3.51 -47.39 28.27
CA LEU A 755 4.24 -46.75 29.37
C LEU A 755 4.17 -47.64 30.62
N ARG A 756 5.33 -47.95 31.20
CA ARG A 756 5.45 -48.79 32.40
C ARG A 756 5.92 -47.96 33.59
N LEU A 757 5.17 -48.03 34.68
CA LEU A 757 5.39 -47.34 35.95
C LEU A 757 5.89 -48.34 36.98
N THR A 758 7.09 -48.13 37.52
CA THR A 758 7.72 -49.01 38.52
C THR A 758 8.12 -48.26 39.78
N SER A 759 8.13 -48.90 40.96
CA SER A 759 8.71 -48.34 42.19
C SER A 759 9.94 -49.13 42.65
N LEU A 760 10.91 -48.43 43.24
CA LEU A 760 12.12 -49.04 43.83
C LEU A 760 11.94 -49.43 45.31
N GLN A 761 10.94 -48.86 45.99
CA GLN A 761 10.60 -49.10 47.39
C GLN A 761 9.12 -49.49 47.57
N PRO A 762 8.74 -50.07 48.74
CA PRO A 762 7.34 -50.28 49.09
C PRO A 762 6.55 -48.96 49.11
N VAL A 763 5.42 -48.95 48.41
CA VAL A 763 4.50 -47.81 48.37
C VAL A 763 3.37 -48.08 49.38
N PRO A 764 3.10 -47.17 50.34
CA PRO A 764 2.02 -47.36 51.30
C PRO A 764 0.63 -47.25 50.62
N PRO A 765 -0.44 -47.77 51.25
CA PRO A 765 -1.82 -47.61 50.75
C PRO A 765 -2.18 -46.13 50.55
N GLY A 766 -2.74 -45.79 49.40
CA GLY A 766 -2.98 -44.40 48.99
C GLY A 766 -3.13 -44.22 47.48
N SER A 767 -3.20 -42.96 47.02
CA SER A 767 -3.23 -42.60 45.60
C SER A 767 -1.93 -41.88 45.20
N CYS A 768 -1.18 -42.46 44.26
CA CYS A 768 -0.04 -41.83 43.61
C CYS A 768 -0.52 -41.01 42.41
N THR A 769 0.07 -39.84 42.21
CA THR A 769 -0.18 -38.96 41.06
C THR A 769 1.08 -38.22 40.65
N GLY A 770 1.18 -37.78 39.41
CA GLY A 770 2.31 -36.98 38.95
C GLY A 770 2.19 -36.51 37.51
N THR A 771 3.31 -36.06 36.94
CA THR A 771 3.38 -35.49 35.58
C THR A 771 4.50 -36.15 34.79
N LEU A 772 4.19 -36.58 33.56
CA LEU A 772 5.15 -37.06 32.57
C LEU A 772 5.34 -36.00 31.49
N ARG A 773 6.56 -35.91 30.96
CA ARG A 773 6.86 -35.20 29.73
C ARG A 773 7.15 -36.17 28.60
N LEU A 774 6.59 -35.87 27.44
CA LEU A 774 6.71 -36.62 26.19
C LEU A 774 7.44 -35.74 25.17
N ALA A 775 8.49 -36.27 24.55
CA ALA A 775 9.31 -35.54 23.56
C ALA A 775 9.65 -36.44 22.37
N GLY A 776 10.01 -35.83 21.24
CA GLY A 776 10.60 -36.54 20.11
C GLY A 776 12.07 -36.94 20.36
N PRO A 777 12.75 -37.49 19.34
CA PRO A 777 14.16 -37.87 19.43
C PRO A 777 15.10 -36.68 19.65
N ASP A 778 14.77 -35.53 19.04
CA ASP A 778 15.48 -34.26 19.10
C ASP A 778 14.48 -33.09 18.95
N GLY A 779 14.98 -31.87 18.71
CA GLY A 779 14.18 -30.65 18.61
C GLY A 779 13.42 -30.45 17.30
N ASP A 780 13.63 -31.29 16.28
CA ASP A 780 13.01 -31.12 14.95
C ASP A 780 11.59 -31.76 14.89
N TYR A 781 11.10 -32.34 16.01
CA TYR A 781 9.85 -33.09 16.14
C TYR A 781 8.91 -32.51 17.20
N ASP A 782 7.64 -32.33 16.85
CA ASP A 782 6.62 -31.81 17.76
C ASP A 782 5.78 -32.92 18.41
N VAL A 783 5.48 -32.78 19.71
CA VAL A 783 4.63 -33.71 20.48
C VAL A 783 3.56 -32.92 21.24
N VAL A 784 2.29 -33.25 21.03
CA VAL A 784 1.15 -32.49 21.60
C VAL A 784 0.11 -33.42 22.25
N PRO A 785 -0.22 -33.23 23.55
CA PRO A 785 0.48 -32.40 24.53
C PRO A 785 1.86 -32.98 24.90
N ALA A 786 2.83 -32.10 25.14
CA ALA A 786 4.16 -32.48 25.62
C ALA A 786 4.19 -32.86 27.11
N GLN A 787 3.13 -32.57 27.88
CA GLN A 787 2.98 -32.96 29.28
C GLN A 787 1.65 -33.67 29.50
N VAL A 788 1.67 -34.76 30.26
CA VAL A 788 0.51 -35.60 30.57
C VAL A 788 0.53 -35.98 32.04
N THR A 789 -0.60 -35.84 32.72
CA THR A 789 -0.74 -36.22 34.14
C THR A 789 -0.91 -37.74 34.28
N TRP A 790 -0.57 -38.32 35.43
CA TRP A 790 -0.80 -39.74 35.70
C TRP A 790 -1.36 -39.99 37.11
N ARG A 791 -2.05 -41.12 37.28
CA ARG A 791 -2.55 -41.63 38.57
C ARG A 791 -2.40 -43.15 38.71
N ALA A 792 -2.19 -43.61 39.93
CA ALA A 792 -2.22 -45.02 40.33
C ALA A 792 -2.76 -45.16 41.76
N ARG A 793 -3.40 -46.27 42.12
CA ARG A 793 -3.98 -46.46 43.47
C ARG A 793 -3.50 -47.75 44.14
N VAL A 794 -3.20 -47.68 45.43
CA VAL A 794 -2.83 -48.82 46.28
C VAL A 794 -3.90 -49.00 47.37
N ALA A 795 -4.59 -50.15 47.37
CA ALA A 795 -5.73 -50.43 48.26
C ALA A 795 -5.31 -50.95 49.64
N ASN A 796 -6.06 -50.63 50.71
CA ASN A 796 -5.74 -50.96 52.11
C ASN A 796 -6.20 -52.37 52.56
N VAL A 797 -5.75 -52.82 53.74
CA VAL A 797 -6.02 -54.15 54.35
C VAL A 797 -6.64 -54.01 55.75
N GLU A 798 -7.56 -54.91 56.12
CA GLU A 798 -8.29 -54.93 57.41
C GLU A 798 -8.16 -56.29 58.14
N TRP A 799 -8.13 -56.30 59.49
CA TRP A 799 -8.08 -57.54 60.28
C TRP A 799 -8.69 -57.45 61.69
N SER A 800 -9.16 -58.58 62.24
CA SER A 800 -9.72 -58.65 63.62
C SER A 800 -9.70 -60.08 64.19
N VAL A 801 -9.81 -60.20 65.52
CA VAL A 801 -9.83 -61.49 66.25
C VAL A 801 -11.23 -61.77 66.79
N VAL A 802 -11.69 -63.03 66.67
CA VAL A 802 -13.08 -63.43 66.93
C VAL A 802 -13.24 -64.32 68.18
N SER A 803 -12.17 -64.97 68.66
CA SER A 803 -12.20 -65.82 69.86
C SER A 803 -12.28 -65.00 71.16
N GLY A 804 -13.26 -65.29 72.03
CA GLY A 804 -13.51 -64.53 73.26
C GLY A 804 -12.64 -64.88 74.48
N GLU A 805 -12.47 -66.16 74.78
CA GLU A 805 -11.66 -66.65 75.92
C GLU A 805 -10.98 -67.99 75.58
N LEU A 806 -9.74 -68.18 76.01
CA LEU A 806 -8.94 -69.39 75.79
C LEU A 806 -8.81 -70.21 77.09
N PRO A 807 -9.53 -71.34 77.24
CA PRO A 807 -9.36 -72.25 78.35
C PRO A 807 -8.15 -73.17 78.11
N LEU A 808 -7.11 -73.05 78.93
CA LEU A 808 -5.84 -73.78 78.77
C LEU A 808 -5.71 -75.01 79.69
N GLY A 809 -6.71 -75.28 80.54
CA GLY A 809 -6.77 -76.49 81.37
C GLY A 809 -5.82 -76.52 82.57
N ASP A 810 -5.35 -77.71 82.95
CA ASP A 810 -4.37 -77.90 84.03
C ASP A 810 -2.94 -77.79 83.47
N TRP A 811 -2.15 -76.82 83.96
CA TRP A 811 -0.81 -76.49 83.46
C TRP A 811 0.11 -75.99 84.59
N GLN A 812 1.33 -76.51 84.67
CA GLN A 812 2.22 -76.30 85.82
C GLN A 812 3.72 -76.53 85.55
N ASP A 813 4.09 -77.60 84.84
CA ASP A 813 5.49 -78.05 84.82
C ASP A 813 6.40 -77.21 83.92
N ALA A 814 7.65 -77.01 84.33
CA ALA A 814 8.68 -76.38 83.50
C ALA A 814 8.86 -77.17 82.18
N GLY A 815 8.88 -76.47 81.05
CA GLY A 815 8.96 -77.06 79.71
C GLY A 815 7.65 -77.65 79.18
N SER A 816 6.57 -77.69 79.98
CA SER A 816 5.27 -78.17 79.51
C SER A 816 4.59 -77.17 78.57
N ARG A 817 3.83 -77.69 77.60
CA ARG A 817 3.19 -76.92 76.52
C ARG A 817 1.68 -77.07 76.57
N VAL A 818 0.96 -75.98 76.31
CA VAL A 818 -0.48 -76.00 76.04
C VAL A 818 -0.75 -75.39 74.68
N ASN A 819 -1.64 -76.04 73.92
CA ASN A 819 -2.08 -75.58 72.61
C ASN A 819 -3.50 -75.02 72.71
N ALA A 820 -3.76 -73.92 72.02
CA ALA A 820 -5.08 -73.30 71.89
C ALA A 820 -5.27 -72.77 70.46
N THR A 821 -6.50 -72.56 70.01
CA THR A 821 -6.78 -72.10 68.63
C THR A 821 -7.50 -70.76 68.64
N LEU A 822 -6.96 -69.79 67.90
CA LEU A 822 -7.61 -68.51 67.62
C LEU A 822 -8.36 -68.54 66.30
N LEU A 823 -9.44 -67.77 66.23
CA LEU A 823 -10.15 -67.44 65.00
C LEU A 823 -9.89 -65.99 64.63
N ILE A 824 -9.37 -65.75 63.43
CA ILE A 824 -8.97 -64.42 62.93
C ILE A 824 -9.62 -64.16 61.57
N ARG A 825 -10.03 -62.91 61.32
CA ARG A 825 -10.48 -62.42 60.01
C ARG A 825 -9.41 -61.49 59.44
N PHE A 826 -9.05 -61.67 58.17
CA PHE A 826 -8.01 -60.89 57.47
C PHE A 826 -8.37 -60.77 55.99
N THR A 827 -8.28 -59.56 55.42
CA THR A 827 -8.69 -59.27 54.02
C THR A 827 -7.52 -59.06 53.04
N GLY A 828 -6.27 -59.16 53.50
CA GLY A 828 -5.08 -58.98 52.67
C GLY A 828 -4.62 -60.25 51.92
N LYS A 829 -3.48 -60.15 51.22
CA LYS A 829 -2.81 -61.30 50.58
C LYS A 829 -2.14 -62.20 51.63
N LEU A 830 -2.18 -63.50 51.38
CA LEU A 830 -1.45 -64.51 52.16
C LEU A 830 0.00 -64.66 51.65
N PRO A 831 0.96 -65.07 52.50
CA PRO A 831 0.80 -65.38 53.93
C PRO A 831 0.87 -64.14 54.83
N PHE A 832 0.19 -64.17 55.98
CA PHE A 832 0.37 -63.18 57.05
C PHE A 832 1.02 -63.81 58.29
N ILE A 833 1.71 -63.01 59.08
CA ILE A 833 2.42 -63.47 60.29
C ILE A 833 1.74 -62.85 61.52
N LEU A 834 1.16 -63.70 62.36
CA LEU A 834 0.61 -63.31 63.66
C LEU A 834 1.69 -63.41 64.75
N GLN A 835 1.84 -62.37 65.55
CA GLN A 835 2.72 -62.36 66.71
C GLN A 835 1.97 -62.00 67.99
N VAL A 836 2.35 -62.64 69.11
CA VAL A 836 1.99 -62.19 70.46
C VAL A 836 3.03 -61.14 70.87
N GLU A 837 2.55 -59.96 71.27
CA GLU A 837 3.43 -58.84 71.65
C GLU A 837 3.49 -58.65 73.18
N ASP A 838 2.46 -59.07 73.90
CA ASP A 838 2.41 -59.01 75.37
C ASP A 838 1.50 -60.12 75.95
N LEU A 839 1.79 -60.51 77.19
CA LEU A 839 1.05 -61.50 77.98
C LEU A 839 1.08 -61.09 79.46
N THR A 840 -0.10 -61.03 80.09
CA THR A 840 -0.23 -60.79 81.53
C THR A 840 -1.26 -61.73 82.16
N ALA A 841 -0.93 -62.39 83.27
CA ALA A 841 -1.88 -63.19 84.05
C ALA A 841 -1.70 -63.03 85.57
N THR A 842 -2.72 -63.32 86.37
CA THR A 842 -2.73 -63.16 87.83
C THR A 842 -3.35 -64.37 88.54
N SER A 843 -2.85 -64.69 89.74
CA SER A 843 -3.29 -65.84 90.56
C SER A 843 -4.48 -65.54 91.50
N SER A 844 -5.31 -66.54 91.80
CA SER A 844 -6.59 -66.36 92.52
C SER A 844 -6.57 -66.33 94.06
N GLU A 845 -5.60 -66.93 94.76
CA GLU A 845 -5.49 -66.89 96.25
C GLU A 845 -4.02 -66.86 96.71
N ALA A 846 -3.77 -66.32 97.92
CA ALA A 846 -2.43 -66.13 98.49
C ALA A 846 -2.11 -67.12 99.63
N GLY A 847 -1.09 -67.96 99.44
CA GLY A 847 -0.54 -68.83 100.50
C GLY A 847 0.42 -69.89 99.96
N GLY A 848 1.72 -69.79 100.30
CA GLY A 848 2.70 -70.80 99.88
C GLY A 848 4.14 -70.56 100.34
N ALA A 849 4.66 -69.34 100.16
CA ALA A 849 5.94 -68.88 100.72
C ALA A 849 5.95 -67.34 100.82
N SER A 850 6.20 -66.82 102.04
CA SER A 850 6.43 -65.39 102.39
C SER A 850 5.55 -64.30 101.73
N GLU A 851 4.69 -63.67 102.54
CA GLU A 851 4.08 -62.34 102.30
C GLU A 851 3.15 -62.13 101.09
N GLY A 852 1.97 -62.78 101.13
CA GLY A 852 0.68 -62.08 100.94
C GLY A 852 0.30 -61.43 99.60
N GLN A 853 1.15 -61.44 98.55
CA GLN A 853 0.82 -60.87 97.24
C GLN A 853 0.44 -61.94 96.19
N PRO A 854 -0.55 -61.66 95.31
CA PRO A 854 -0.88 -62.55 94.19
C PRO A 854 0.25 -62.56 93.17
N THR A 855 0.66 -63.74 92.73
CA THR A 855 1.73 -63.92 91.74
C THR A 855 1.21 -63.57 90.34
N THR A 856 2.00 -62.79 89.59
CA THR A 856 1.71 -62.41 88.21
C THR A 856 2.64 -63.14 87.23
N LEU A 857 2.10 -63.50 86.06
CA LEU A 857 2.85 -64.15 84.98
C LEU A 857 2.96 -63.24 83.76
N SER A 858 4.10 -63.33 83.06
CA SER A 858 4.39 -62.56 81.83
C SER A 858 5.15 -63.38 80.78
N LEU A 859 5.43 -62.79 79.61
CA LEU A 859 6.23 -63.41 78.55
C LEU A 859 7.63 -63.88 78.99
N ALA A 860 8.16 -63.38 80.11
CA ALA A 860 9.42 -63.88 80.68
C ALA A 860 9.31 -65.32 81.21
N GLN A 861 8.10 -65.75 81.60
CA GLN A 861 7.82 -67.06 82.19
C GLN A 861 7.03 -67.97 81.24
N ILE A 862 6.29 -67.40 80.28
CA ILE A 862 5.54 -68.13 79.25
C ILE A 862 5.99 -67.66 77.87
N ASP A 863 6.54 -68.57 77.08
CA ASP A 863 6.91 -68.32 75.68
C ASP A 863 5.73 -68.53 74.74
N VAL A 864 5.61 -67.70 73.70
CA VAL A 864 4.67 -67.91 72.59
C VAL A 864 5.36 -67.56 71.26
N PRO A 865 5.62 -68.52 70.36
CA PRO A 865 6.25 -68.25 69.07
C PRO A 865 5.28 -67.57 68.10
N GLN A 866 5.85 -66.84 67.12
CA GLN A 866 5.08 -66.29 65.99
C GLN A 866 4.49 -67.39 65.12
N VAL A 867 3.32 -67.14 64.52
CA VAL A 867 2.62 -68.10 63.66
C VAL A 867 2.46 -67.51 62.26
N VAL A 868 2.99 -68.21 61.26
CA VAL A 868 2.76 -67.90 59.85
C VAL A 868 1.46 -68.58 59.41
N VAL A 869 0.58 -67.82 58.76
CA VAL A 869 -0.69 -68.32 58.20
C VAL A 869 -0.64 -68.17 56.69
N ASP A 870 -0.49 -69.31 56.00
CA ASP A 870 -0.33 -69.44 54.55
C ASP A 870 -1.51 -70.17 53.87
N GLY A 871 -2.26 -70.98 54.62
CA GLY A 871 -3.45 -71.68 54.14
C GLY A 871 -4.68 -70.79 53.95
N PRO A 872 -5.64 -71.19 53.08
CA PRO A 872 -6.89 -70.45 52.87
C PRO A 872 -7.78 -70.44 54.12
N PRO A 873 -8.69 -69.45 54.26
CA PRO A 873 -9.65 -69.40 55.35
C PRO A 873 -10.68 -70.54 55.25
N GLN A 874 -11.39 -70.80 56.35
CA GLN A 874 -12.52 -71.74 56.37
C GLN A 874 -13.77 -71.13 55.70
N GLU A 875 -14.82 -71.95 55.55
CA GLU A 875 -16.05 -71.57 54.80
C GLU A 875 -16.78 -70.33 55.37
N ASP A 876 -16.47 -69.93 56.62
CA ASP A 876 -16.99 -68.75 57.32
C ASP A 876 -16.09 -67.49 57.17
N GLY A 877 -15.00 -67.59 56.41
CA GLY A 877 -14.03 -66.51 56.20
C GLY A 877 -13.09 -66.29 57.39
N LEU A 878 -12.93 -67.28 58.28
CA LEU A 878 -12.03 -67.22 59.42
C LEU A 878 -10.82 -68.13 59.24
N TYR A 879 -9.66 -67.65 59.71
CA TYR A 879 -8.42 -68.39 59.79
C TYR A 879 -8.29 -69.01 61.19
N GLN A 880 -8.12 -70.35 61.26
CA GLN A 880 -7.79 -71.04 62.50
C GLN A 880 -6.27 -70.99 62.73
N VAL A 881 -5.85 -70.25 63.74
CA VAL A 881 -4.43 -70.05 64.07
C VAL A 881 -4.08 -70.79 65.36
N PRO A 882 -3.26 -71.86 65.30
CA PRO A 882 -2.86 -72.60 66.50
C PRO A 882 -1.78 -71.83 67.28
N LEU A 883 -2.13 -71.36 68.47
CA LEU A 883 -1.17 -70.85 69.45
C LEU A 883 -0.62 -72.00 70.32
N THR A 884 0.69 -72.01 70.53
CA THR A 884 1.35 -72.90 71.49
C THR A 884 1.99 -72.05 72.57
N LEU A 885 1.55 -72.18 73.82
CA LEU A 885 2.14 -71.52 74.98
C LEU A 885 3.06 -72.51 75.71
N VAL A 886 4.28 -72.07 76.07
CA VAL A 886 5.31 -72.92 76.69
C VAL A 886 5.78 -72.33 78.00
N ALA A 887 5.66 -73.08 79.10
CA ALA A 887 6.10 -72.63 80.41
C ALA A 887 7.64 -72.73 80.49
N ARG A 888 8.34 -71.59 80.51
CA ARG A 888 9.82 -71.53 80.61
C ARG A 888 10.31 -71.97 81.99
N GLN A 889 9.48 -71.83 83.02
CA GLN A 889 9.75 -72.20 84.41
C GLN A 889 8.53 -72.91 85.01
N ALA A 890 8.69 -73.60 86.14
CA ALA A 890 7.57 -74.24 86.83
C ALA A 890 6.62 -73.15 87.38
N ILE A 891 5.34 -73.26 87.05
CA ILE A 891 4.34 -72.26 87.41
C ILE A 891 4.06 -72.38 88.92
N PRO A 892 4.16 -71.26 89.69
CA PRO A 892 3.90 -71.26 91.13
C PRO A 892 2.53 -71.83 91.49
N HIS A 893 2.43 -72.47 92.66
CA HIS A 893 1.20 -73.11 93.11
C HIS A 893 1.15 -73.26 94.64
N ASP A 894 -0.06 -73.29 95.20
CA ASP A 894 -0.31 -73.78 96.55
C ASP A 894 -0.16 -75.32 96.56
N PRO A 895 0.79 -75.90 97.34
CA PRO A 895 1.05 -77.34 97.35
C PRO A 895 -0.13 -78.18 97.88
N TRP A 896 -1.13 -77.59 98.54
CA TRP A 896 -2.30 -78.27 99.09
C TRP A 896 -3.59 -78.00 98.32
N ARG A 897 -3.83 -76.75 97.91
CA ARG A 897 -5.08 -76.32 97.24
C ARG A 897 -4.99 -76.28 95.71
N GLY A 898 -3.84 -75.89 95.18
CA GLY A 898 -3.65 -75.51 93.79
C GLY A 898 -4.11 -74.07 93.54
N THR A 899 -3.75 -73.52 92.39
CA THR A 899 -3.88 -72.08 92.09
C THR A 899 -4.50 -71.89 90.70
N PHE A 900 -5.50 -71.02 90.57
CA PHE A 900 -6.04 -70.63 89.26
C PHE A 900 -5.37 -69.34 88.78
N TYR A 901 -5.15 -69.26 87.47
CA TYR A 901 -4.59 -68.11 86.77
C TYR A 901 -5.55 -67.63 85.69
N SER A 902 -5.74 -66.32 85.58
CA SER A 902 -6.48 -65.68 84.48
C SER A 902 -5.72 -64.48 83.94
N GLY A 903 -5.81 -64.22 82.63
CA GLY A 903 -4.93 -63.27 81.95
C GLY A 903 -5.39 -62.82 80.57
N ARG A 904 -4.56 -62.01 79.90
CA ARG A 904 -4.74 -61.50 78.54
C ARG A 904 -3.48 -61.61 77.69
N LEU A 905 -3.69 -61.76 76.39
CA LEU A 905 -2.70 -61.76 75.30
C LEU A 905 -2.95 -60.54 74.41
N THR A 906 -1.90 -59.83 74.01
CA THR A 906 -1.95 -58.79 72.96
C THR A 906 -1.34 -59.34 71.67
N LEU A 907 -2.02 -59.12 70.54
CA LEU A 907 -1.74 -59.70 69.24
C LEU A 907 -1.52 -58.60 68.19
N GLY A 908 -0.59 -58.84 67.25
CA GLY A 908 -0.35 -58.00 66.08
C GLY A 908 -0.09 -58.84 64.83
N ILE A 909 -0.33 -58.25 63.64
CA ILE A 909 0.12 -58.79 62.36
C ILE A 909 1.33 -57.98 61.89
N VAL A 910 2.40 -58.67 61.47
CA VAL A 910 3.63 -58.03 60.99
C VAL A 910 3.34 -57.14 59.77
N GLY A 911 3.85 -55.91 59.80
CA GLY A 911 3.63 -54.91 58.73
C GLY A 911 2.35 -54.07 58.88
N LEU A 912 1.45 -54.40 59.81
CA LEU A 912 0.26 -53.60 60.10
C LEU A 912 0.39 -52.86 61.46
N PRO A 913 -0.12 -51.62 61.58
CA PRO A 913 -0.02 -50.82 62.81
C PRO A 913 -1.06 -51.21 63.88
N GLU A 914 -2.15 -51.90 63.48
CA GLU A 914 -3.27 -52.24 64.36
C GLU A 914 -2.95 -53.42 65.30
N ARG A 915 -3.63 -53.48 66.47
CA ARG A 915 -3.40 -54.44 67.57
C ARG A 915 -4.73 -54.95 68.16
N GLN A 916 -4.76 -56.19 68.60
CA GLN A 916 -5.95 -56.88 69.12
C GLN A 916 -5.66 -57.59 70.47
N GLN A 917 -6.67 -57.91 71.29
CA GLN A 917 -6.49 -58.57 72.59
C GLN A 917 -7.44 -59.75 72.83
N VAL A 918 -6.98 -60.79 73.53
CA VAL A 918 -7.75 -62.01 73.87
C VAL A 918 -7.51 -62.42 75.34
N SER A 919 -8.52 -62.94 76.03
CA SER A 919 -8.38 -63.41 77.44
C SER A 919 -8.11 -64.92 77.52
N PHE A 920 -7.47 -65.39 78.59
CA PHE A 920 -7.20 -66.82 78.84
C PHE A 920 -7.28 -67.19 80.33
N ASN A 921 -7.52 -68.47 80.61
CA ASN A 921 -7.54 -69.01 81.98
C ASN A 921 -6.90 -70.42 82.06
N PHE A 922 -6.34 -70.77 83.21
CA PHE A 922 -5.77 -72.09 83.49
C PHE A 922 -5.65 -72.39 85.00
N ARG A 923 -5.30 -73.62 85.35
CA ARG A 923 -5.13 -74.09 86.74
C ARG A 923 -3.78 -74.79 86.94
N SER A 924 -3.13 -74.52 88.06
CA SER A 924 -1.94 -75.24 88.54
C SER A 924 -2.35 -76.16 89.71
N PRO A 925 -2.33 -77.51 89.56
CA PRO A 925 -2.87 -78.44 90.55
C PRO A 925 -1.97 -78.65 91.79
N SER A 926 -2.58 -79.12 92.89
CA SER A 926 -1.86 -79.35 94.16
C SER A 926 -1.17 -80.72 94.27
N LEU A 927 -0.25 -80.89 95.23
CA LEU A 927 0.44 -82.17 95.46
C LEU A 927 -0.51 -83.36 95.69
N PRO A 928 -1.57 -83.30 96.53
CA PRO A 928 -2.52 -84.40 96.64
C PRO A 928 -3.37 -84.60 95.37
N GLN A 929 -3.70 -83.54 94.62
CA GLN A 929 -4.37 -83.66 93.32
C GLN A 929 -3.46 -84.31 92.26
N ARG A 930 -2.14 -84.08 92.34
CA ARG A 930 -1.13 -84.57 91.42
C ARG A 930 -0.67 -86.01 91.70
N TYR A 931 -0.49 -86.37 92.97
CA TYR A 931 0.13 -87.65 93.36
C TYR A 931 -0.79 -88.66 94.04
N LEU A 932 -1.90 -88.22 94.66
CA LEU A 932 -2.83 -89.11 95.38
C LEU A 932 -4.14 -89.32 94.60
N ALA A 933 -4.72 -88.26 94.04
CA ALA A 933 -5.99 -88.33 93.32
C ALA A 933 -5.98 -89.31 92.12
N PRO A 934 -4.92 -89.42 91.29
CA PRO A 934 -4.91 -90.37 90.17
C PRO A 934 -5.05 -91.84 90.58
N TYR A 935 -4.69 -92.18 91.83
CA TYR A 935 -4.77 -93.55 92.36
C TYR A 935 -5.98 -93.77 93.27
N LEU A 936 -6.45 -92.73 93.98
CA LEU A 936 -7.61 -92.83 94.88
C LEU A 936 -8.94 -92.62 94.17
N VAL A 937 -9.02 -91.69 93.20
CA VAL A 937 -10.27 -91.37 92.50
C VAL A 937 -10.84 -92.58 91.72
N PRO A 938 -10.05 -93.43 91.03
CA PRO A 938 -10.57 -94.64 90.41
C PRO A 938 -11.12 -95.67 91.39
N VAL A 939 -10.57 -95.74 92.62
CA VAL A 939 -10.99 -96.70 93.65
C VAL A 939 -12.27 -96.24 94.36
N TYR A 940 -12.42 -94.94 94.61
CA TYR A 940 -13.63 -94.35 95.24
C TYR A 940 -14.78 -94.08 94.25
N SER A 941 -14.57 -94.26 92.95
CA SER A 941 -15.61 -94.22 91.91
C SER A 941 -16.20 -95.59 91.56
N MET A 942 -15.75 -96.68 92.22
CA MET A 942 -16.37 -98.01 92.10
C MET A 942 -17.53 -98.20 93.09
N PRO A 943 -18.59 -98.95 92.73
CA PRO A 943 -19.77 -99.13 93.55
C PRO A 943 -19.51 -99.94 94.83
N TRP A 944 -20.06 -99.47 95.96
CA TRP A 944 -19.78 -99.90 97.35
C TRP A 944 -20.07 -101.36 97.74
N VAL A 945 -20.57 -102.20 96.82
CA VAL A 945 -20.98 -103.59 97.14
C VAL A 945 -19.78 -104.54 97.30
N LEU A 946 -18.60 -104.16 96.79
CA LEU A 946 -17.33 -104.84 97.05
C LEU A 946 -16.67 -104.19 98.28
N CYS A 947 -16.51 -104.92 99.39
CA CYS A 947 -15.93 -104.39 100.62
C CYS A 947 -14.52 -103.81 100.39
N THR A 948 -14.41 -102.50 100.22
CA THR A 948 -13.17 -101.82 99.77
C THR A 948 -12.09 -101.68 100.85
N GLY A 949 -12.46 -101.76 102.14
CA GLY A 949 -11.56 -101.53 103.28
C GLY A 949 -10.22 -102.30 103.27
N PRO A 950 -10.18 -103.61 102.96
CA PRO A 950 -8.92 -104.34 102.87
C PRO A 950 -8.06 -103.90 101.67
N LEU A 951 -8.69 -103.52 100.56
CA LEU A 951 -7.99 -103.12 99.33
C LEU A 951 -7.42 -101.70 99.44
N THR A 952 -8.17 -100.75 100.01
CA THR A 952 -7.65 -99.40 100.28
C THR A 952 -6.56 -99.42 101.34
N ALA A 953 -6.65 -100.26 102.38
CA ALA A 953 -5.56 -100.47 103.32
C ALA A 953 -4.32 -101.07 102.65
N LEU A 954 -4.48 -102.07 101.78
CA LEU A 954 -3.37 -102.66 101.01
C LEU A 954 -2.73 -101.63 100.07
N LEU A 955 -3.52 -100.85 99.33
CA LEU A 955 -3.01 -99.83 98.41
C LEU A 955 -2.37 -98.64 99.13
N LEU A 956 -2.89 -98.22 100.29
CA LEU A 956 -2.22 -97.25 101.16
C LEU A 956 -0.91 -97.81 101.72
N LEU A 957 -0.86 -99.08 102.11
CA LEU A 957 0.39 -99.72 102.54
C LEU A 957 1.40 -99.87 101.40
N VAL A 958 0.96 -100.19 100.18
CA VAL A 958 1.83 -100.21 98.99
C VAL A 958 2.31 -98.80 98.63
N ALA A 959 1.47 -97.78 98.74
CA ALA A 959 1.88 -96.38 98.55
C ALA A 959 2.88 -95.93 99.62
N VAL A 960 2.60 -96.18 100.91
CA VAL A 960 3.50 -95.84 102.02
C VAL A 960 4.81 -96.65 101.95
N ALA A 961 4.77 -97.91 101.51
CA ALA A 961 5.97 -98.71 101.27
C ALA A 961 6.78 -98.20 100.07
N ARG A 962 6.13 -97.72 99.00
CA ARG A 962 6.80 -97.11 97.84
C ARG A 962 7.36 -95.72 98.14
N ILE A 963 6.75 -94.99 99.07
CA ILE A 963 7.22 -93.69 99.60
C ILE A 963 8.37 -93.88 100.61
N ARG A 964 8.36 -94.93 101.44
CA ARG A 964 9.51 -95.30 102.30
C ARG A 964 10.64 -96.05 101.56
N GLY A 965 10.34 -96.67 100.43
CA GLY A 965 11.26 -97.52 99.66
C GLY A 965 12.17 -96.77 98.70
N ARG A 966 12.02 -95.45 98.54
CA ARG A 966 13.02 -94.58 97.94
C ARG A 966 13.69 -93.79 99.06
N GLY A 967 14.88 -94.24 99.45
CA GLY A 967 15.79 -93.40 100.20
C GLY A 967 16.08 -92.13 99.40
N ILE A 968 16.24 -91.02 100.12
CA ILE A 968 16.75 -89.78 99.55
C ILE A 968 18.24 -90.02 99.33
N ASP A 969 18.64 -90.22 98.07
CA ASP A 969 20.05 -90.31 97.68
C ASP A 969 20.58 -88.88 97.55
N GLU A 970 21.34 -88.42 98.54
CA GLU A 970 21.84 -87.03 98.58
C GLU A 970 22.82 -86.73 97.42
N GLU A 971 23.43 -87.76 96.81
CA GLU A 971 24.31 -87.62 95.64
C GLU A 971 23.59 -87.16 94.36
N GLU A 972 22.28 -87.42 94.19
CA GLU A 972 21.53 -86.93 93.01
C GLU A 972 21.19 -85.42 93.13
N LEU A 973 21.18 -84.88 94.36
CA LEU A 973 20.92 -83.47 94.63
C LEU A 973 22.18 -82.59 94.39
N GLU A 974 23.37 -83.10 94.68
CA GLU A 974 24.62 -82.37 94.41
C GLU A 974 25.01 -82.37 92.92
N GLN A 975 24.71 -83.43 92.16
CA GLN A 975 24.99 -83.45 90.72
C GLN A 975 24.12 -82.47 89.91
N ALA A 976 22.89 -82.18 90.37
CA ALA A 976 22.05 -81.12 89.81
C ALA A 976 22.59 -79.70 90.10
N ALA A 977 23.37 -79.53 91.19
CA ALA A 977 23.94 -78.24 91.56
C ALA A 977 25.25 -77.89 90.81
N MET A 978 26.03 -78.89 90.39
CA MET A 978 27.35 -78.66 89.78
C MET A 978 27.37 -78.45 88.25
N ALA A 979 26.26 -78.70 87.54
CA ALA A 979 26.15 -78.37 86.11
C ALA A 979 25.85 -76.87 85.84
N ALA A 980 25.57 -76.08 86.88
CA ALA A 980 25.17 -74.67 86.76
C ALA A 980 26.35 -73.69 86.58
N THR A 981 27.60 -74.15 86.59
CA THR A 981 28.80 -73.29 86.52
C THR A 981 29.85 -73.80 85.54
N LEU A 982 29.80 -73.30 84.29
CA LEU A 982 30.94 -72.83 83.47
C LEU A 982 30.59 -72.85 81.97
N GLN A 983 30.27 -71.68 81.39
CA GLN A 983 30.92 -71.13 80.16
C GLN A 983 30.20 -69.86 79.68
N MET A 984 30.76 -68.70 80.06
CA MET A 984 30.77 -67.49 79.21
C MET A 984 32.20 -67.35 78.68
N PRO A 985 32.36 -66.89 77.43
CA PRO A 985 33.03 -65.61 77.21
C PRO A 985 32.25 -64.72 76.21
N LEU A 986 31.89 -63.50 76.61
CA LEU A 986 32.61 -62.24 76.32
C LEU A 986 32.31 -61.59 74.94
N ALA A 987 31.58 -60.48 75.01
CA ALA A 987 31.65 -59.32 74.14
C ALA A 987 32.25 -58.14 74.97
N PRO A 988 32.41 -56.89 74.46
CA PRO A 988 32.24 -56.37 73.10
C PRO A 988 33.63 -56.01 72.51
N PRO A 989 34.11 -54.77 72.22
CA PRO A 989 33.56 -53.41 72.34
C PRO A 989 33.03 -52.82 71.02
N ALA A 990 32.59 -51.55 71.04
CA ALA A 990 32.36 -50.68 69.89
C ALA A 990 33.00 -49.30 70.15
N ALA A 991 33.42 -48.59 69.11
CA ALA A 991 33.65 -47.13 69.03
C ALA A 991 33.85 -46.79 67.54
N ALA A 992 33.16 -45.85 66.88
CA ALA A 992 32.75 -44.47 67.20
C ALA A 992 33.79 -43.41 66.76
N ASP A 993 33.34 -42.62 65.77
CA ASP A 993 33.57 -41.19 65.54
C ASP A 993 34.78 -40.60 64.78
N ALA A 994 34.40 -39.65 63.91
CA ALA A 994 35.04 -38.38 63.52
C ALA A 994 36.12 -38.33 62.40
N TYR A 995 35.68 -37.77 61.26
CA TYR A 995 36.21 -36.61 60.49
C TYR A 995 37.49 -35.88 61.00
N PRO A 996 38.26 -35.14 60.14
CA PRO A 996 37.88 -34.61 58.81
C PRO A 996 38.93 -34.71 57.67
N GLU A 997 38.54 -34.17 56.49
CA GLU A 997 39.36 -33.71 55.35
C GLU A 997 40.64 -32.91 55.75
N PRO A 998 41.74 -32.89 54.93
CA PRO A 998 41.79 -32.05 53.72
C PRO A 998 42.63 -32.50 52.49
N VAL A 999 42.17 -32.03 51.32
CA VAL A 999 42.91 -31.41 50.19
C VAL A 999 44.44 -31.58 50.09
N ALA A 1000 44.93 -32.10 48.95
CA ALA A 1000 46.10 -31.57 48.21
C ALA A 1000 46.21 -32.14 46.77
N GLU A 1001 46.87 -31.39 45.89
CA GLU A 1001 47.02 -31.59 44.43
C GLU A 1001 48.19 -32.54 44.04
N GLY A 1002 48.27 -32.93 42.75
CA GLY A 1002 49.56 -32.81 42.04
C GLY A 1002 50.20 -34.03 41.32
N ALA A 1003 49.69 -34.34 40.12
CA ALA A 1003 50.44 -34.68 38.88
C ALA A 1003 51.35 -35.94 38.74
N SER A 1004 51.25 -36.56 37.54
CA SER A 1004 52.16 -37.53 36.86
C SER A 1004 52.48 -38.85 37.61
N GLY A 1005 52.31 -40.05 37.06
CA GLY A 1005 52.85 -40.55 35.78
C GLY A 1005 54.19 -41.29 36.05
N ALA A 1006 54.54 -42.43 35.45
CA ALA A 1006 53.88 -43.27 34.44
C ALA A 1006 54.64 -44.62 34.31
N TRP A 1007 53.91 -45.75 34.12
CA TRP A 1007 54.39 -47.05 33.55
C TRP A 1007 55.41 -47.84 34.42
N ASP A 1008 55.63 -49.15 34.28
CA ASP A 1008 54.86 -50.33 33.82
C ASP A 1008 55.65 -51.56 34.31
N ASP A 1009 55.03 -52.74 34.55
CA ASP A 1009 55.70 -54.03 34.26
C ASP A 1009 54.81 -55.30 34.32
N ALA A 1010 54.81 -56.01 33.19
CA ALA A 1010 54.86 -57.47 32.97
C ALA A 1010 54.14 -58.52 33.85
N ALA A 1011 53.20 -59.26 33.22
CA ALA A 1011 53.13 -60.74 33.14
C ALA A 1011 52.03 -61.16 32.13
N TRP A 1012 52.35 -61.60 30.90
CA TRP A 1012 52.62 -63.00 30.43
C TRP A 1012 51.37 -63.88 30.19
N GLU A 1013 51.36 -64.56 29.03
CA GLU A 1013 50.40 -65.58 28.51
C GLU A 1013 48.99 -65.07 28.08
N GLN A 1014 48.27 -65.59 27.06
CA GLN A 1014 48.46 -66.35 25.81
C GLN A 1014 47.02 -66.64 25.28
N GLY A 1015 46.75 -66.62 23.96
CA GLY A 1015 45.51 -67.14 23.33
C GLY A 1015 44.24 -66.30 23.57
N GLU A 1016 43.79 -65.39 22.70
CA GLU A 1016 43.55 -65.50 21.25
C GLU A 1016 42.43 -66.50 20.86
N TRP A 1017 41.28 -65.95 20.45
CA TRP A 1017 40.64 -66.29 19.17
C TRP A 1017 40.27 -64.97 18.44
N GLY A 1018 41.27 -64.43 17.75
CA GLY A 1018 41.20 -63.61 16.54
C GLY A 1018 42.29 -64.16 15.58
N SER A 1019 42.51 -63.75 14.34
CA SER A 1019 41.87 -62.80 13.41
C SER A 1019 41.42 -63.57 12.15
N VAL A 1020 41.01 -63.06 10.97
CA VAL A 1020 41.58 -62.13 9.95
C VAL A 1020 40.34 -61.77 9.06
N TRP A 1021 40.12 -60.64 8.38
CA TRP A 1021 41.00 -59.72 7.64
C TRP A 1021 40.38 -58.30 7.60
N ASP A 1022 41.21 -57.26 7.67
CA ASP A 1022 41.50 -56.47 6.46
C ASP A 1022 42.85 -55.75 6.63
N THR A 1023 43.58 -55.57 5.52
CA THR A 1023 44.89 -54.91 5.47
C THR A 1023 44.89 -53.89 4.35
N GLY A 1024 44.98 -52.61 4.71
CA GLY A 1024 45.22 -51.54 3.74
C GLY A 1024 46.66 -51.51 3.21
N GLN A 1025 46.80 -50.94 2.00
CA GLN A 1025 48.03 -50.59 1.27
C GLN A 1025 48.82 -51.69 0.56
N PRO A 1026 49.32 -51.32 -0.63
CA PRO A 1026 50.74 -51.41 -0.95
C PRO A 1026 51.44 -50.04 -0.93
N ALA A 1027 52.68 -50.05 -0.42
CA ALA A 1027 53.83 -49.22 -0.80
C ALA A 1027 53.64 -47.71 -1.04
N GLY A 1028 54.17 -46.90 -0.10
CA GLY A 1028 54.50 -45.50 -0.37
C GLY A 1028 55.83 -45.33 -1.13
N ALA A 1029 56.03 -44.14 -1.70
CA ALA A 1029 57.36 -43.65 -2.09
C ALA A 1029 57.46 -42.11 -1.95
N ARG A 1030 58.33 -41.69 -1.02
CA ARG A 1030 59.09 -40.43 -1.01
C ARG A 1030 58.36 -39.09 -0.75
N THR A 1031 58.65 -38.55 0.43
CA THR A 1031 58.98 -37.12 0.69
C THR A 1031 59.97 -36.56 -0.36
N PRO A 1032 59.98 -35.24 -0.67
CA PRO A 1032 60.32 -34.23 0.34
C PRO A 1032 59.71 -32.81 0.25
N GLN A 1033 59.95 -32.07 1.34
CA GLN A 1033 60.13 -30.62 1.46
C GLN A 1033 58.93 -29.65 1.50
N VAL A 1034 59.06 -28.78 2.49
CA VAL A 1034 58.42 -27.49 2.83
C VAL A 1034 59.62 -26.56 3.13
N PRO A 1035 59.60 -25.21 3.00
CA PRO A 1035 58.61 -24.22 2.51
C PRO A 1035 59.26 -23.32 1.40
N PRO A 1036 58.96 -22.00 1.21
CA PRO A 1036 57.72 -21.21 1.38
C PRO A 1036 57.27 -20.44 0.11
N ALA A 1037 56.13 -19.78 0.25
CA ALA A 1037 55.65 -18.56 -0.39
C ALA A 1037 56.57 -17.74 -1.33
N ASN A 1038 55.95 -17.18 -2.37
CA ASN A 1038 56.21 -15.82 -2.85
C ASN A 1038 54.87 -15.19 -3.28
N GLY A 1039 54.55 -14.01 -2.77
CA GLY A 1039 53.24 -13.37 -3.00
C GLY A 1039 52.87 -12.20 -2.07
N ALA A 1040 53.82 -11.65 -1.32
CA ALA A 1040 53.63 -10.42 -0.56
C ALA A 1040 54.96 -9.67 -0.42
N ALA A 1041 55.18 -8.68 -1.29
CA ALA A 1041 56.18 -7.64 -1.11
C ALA A 1041 55.76 -6.39 -1.90
N ALA A 1042 55.94 -5.23 -1.26
CA ALA A 1042 55.62 -3.88 -1.71
C ALA A 1042 54.11 -3.51 -1.74
N GLU A 1043 53.67 -2.44 -1.09
CA GLU A 1043 54.38 -1.54 -0.16
C GLU A 1043 53.35 -0.75 0.68
N ASP A 1044 53.54 -0.70 2.00
CA ASP A 1044 53.08 0.41 2.85
C ASP A 1044 54.38 1.10 3.30
N PRO A 1045 54.54 2.42 3.07
CA PRO A 1045 54.01 3.35 4.08
C PRO A 1045 53.36 4.63 3.51
N TRP A 1046 52.56 5.26 4.39
CA TRP A 1046 52.18 6.69 4.47
C TRP A 1046 50.76 7.12 4.01
N ARG A 1047 49.83 7.04 4.98
CA ARG A 1047 48.87 8.14 5.36
C ARG A 1047 47.78 8.54 4.34
N SER A 1048 46.63 9.12 4.71
CA SER A 1048 45.87 9.24 5.98
C SER A 1048 44.61 10.09 5.69
N SER A 1049 43.48 9.84 6.37
CA SER A 1049 42.23 10.65 6.35
C SER A 1049 41.54 10.76 4.97
N TRP A 1050 40.22 10.70 4.84
CA TRP A 1050 39.12 10.94 5.81
C TRP A 1050 38.16 9.75 5.91
#